data_AF-A0A7F8Q439-F1
#
_entry.id   AF-A0A7F8Q439-F1
#
_cell.length_a   1.000
_cell.length_b   1.000
_cell.length_c   1.000
_cell.angle_alpha   90.00
_cell.angle_beta   90.00
_cell.angle_gamma   90.00
#
_symmetry.space_group_name_H-M   'P 1'
#
loop_
_entity.id
_entity.type
_entity.pdbx_description
1 polymer ?
#
loop_
_entity_poly.entity_id
_entity_poly.type
_entity_poly.pdbx_seq_one_letter_code
_entity_poly.pdbx_strand_id
1 'polypeptide(L)'
;MLFYRKYQLQRPPEARANPRYGVPCHLLNEMDAANIELQTKRAEWDSTNNNFELHLHLGPHYHFFNGALHPIVSQAESVWDLTFDKRKTLGDLRQSIFQLLDFWEGDMILSVAKFVPAGLHVYQMLDGDDLMLCEMEIADGEDLFVWNGVEVGGIQIPTGSDCEPLLLNVLHLATSSEGEKCQQLVESPHVFPSNAEVGAVLTALAVPVGVLFVSATDPAGEENWVAVPKEDLKKTFREQGLRNKSSVLVQDSRDDNSLLLKQGKWFAGMNEINWLQVQNLCELESEEKQVKISATVNTVVFDLRIKAIKELKLMKELAENSCLRPIDRNGKLLCPVPDSYTLKEAELKMGSSLGLCPGKAPTSSQLFLFFTVGSDVQPGTEMEIIVEETISVRDCLKLMLEKSGLPGDTWHLRKMDWCYEAGEPLCEEDATLRELMICSGDTLLLIEGELPPPGFLKVPVWWYQPWGPMGHWKSHPDQRTGTPSPGGVWRAASTQGAPGDLHGEVSLRYLGDLEISEDATLAELKSQAMTLSSSSEFVIPSPAFLRAWTVESQRPGRLLRTNRQQLKEYRLGRKTEVCLELLQKEENLGPQDVVLRTRMRLPGERAYAPCVDLVWDTARGWTAGSLRQRVAHFCSLPAEKIEIAKYFPEKFEWLPISSWNQQLTKRKKKKQDNLQGAPYYLKDGDTIGIKNLLVEDDEDFSTVADDLGKKSQEALRVQSSDLSSHARTPGRPRAPEASLSIHVGSFR
;
A
#
# COMPACT_ATOMS: atom_id res chain seq x y z
N MET A 1 -4.56 -41.38 -20.43
CA MET A 1 -5.12 -42.73 -20.16
C MET A 1 -4.42 -43.76 -21.04
N LEU A 2 -4.26 -45.01 -20.58
CA LEU A 2 -3.68 -46.10 -21.39
C LEU A 2 -4.70 -47.24 -21.51
N PHE A 3 -4.99 -47.67 -22.75
CA PHE A 3 -5.90 -48.78 -23.02
C PHE A 3 -5.13 -50.08 -23.23
N TYR A 4 -5.42 -51.08 -22.42
CA TYR A 4 -4.78 -52.40 -22.50
C TYR A 4 -5.75 -53.44 -23.03
N ARG A 5 -5.24 -54.43 -23.77
CA ARG A 5 -6.04 -55.57 -24.23
C ARG A 5 -5.77 -56.78 -23.35
N LYS A 6 -6.81 -57.55 -23.02
CA LYS A 6 -6.64 -58.85 -22.37
C LYS A 6 -5.83 -59.78 -23.29
N TYR A 7 -4.83 -60.47 -22.75
CA TYR A 7 -3.93 -61.33 -23.54
C TYR A 7 -4.66 -62.45 -24.30
N GLN A 8 -5.84 -62.85 -23.81
CA GLN A 8 -6.68 -63.91 -24.38
C GLN A 8 -7.41 -63.48 -25.66
N LEU A 9 -7.44 -62.18 -25.98
CA LEU A 9 -8.09 -61.65 -27.18
C LEU A 9 -7.06 -61.50 -28.30
N GLN A 10 -7.25 -62.25 -29.40
CA GLN A 10 -6.36 -62.15 -30.57
C GLN A 10 -6.48 -60.78 -31.25
N ARG A 11 -5.35 -60.26 -31.75
CA ARG A 11 -5.30 -58.94 -32.40
C ARG A 11 -5.71 -59.04 -33.87
N PRO A 12 -6.82 -58.38 -34.28
CA PRO A 12 -7.17 -58.29 -35.70
C PRO A 12 -6.08 -57.55 -36.48
N PRO A 13 -5.83 -57.88 -37.76
CA PRO A 13 -4.84 -57.21 -38.60
C PRO A 13 -5.01 -55.68 -38.62
N GLU A 14 -6.25 -55.21 -38.63
CA GLU A 14 -6.65 -53.79 -38.70
C GLU A 14 -6.28 -53.00 -37.43
N ALA A 15 -6.06 -53.72 -36.32
CA ALA A 15 -5.67 -53.14 -35.04
C ALA A 15 -4.15 -52.98 -34.87
N ARG A 16 -3.34 -53.36 -35.87
CA ARG A 16 -1.88 -53.21 -35.81
C ARG A 16 -1.51 -51.74 -36.00
N ALA A 17 -0.62 -51.22 -35.14
CA ALA A 17 -0.16 -49.83 -35.10
C ALA A 17 -1.24 -48.74 -34.88
N ASN A 18 -2.49 -49.12 -34.62
CA ASN A 18 -3.57 -48.20 -34.28
C ASN A 18 -4.02 -48.40 -32.83
N PRO A 19 -3.51 -47.63 -31.86
CA PRO A 19 -3.88 -47.76 -30.45
C PRO A 19 -5.32 -47.33 -30.15
N ARG A 20 -5.98 -46.62 -31.08
CA ARG A 20 -7.38 -46.20 -31.00
C ARG A 20 -8.34 -47.25 -31.56
N TYR A 21 -7.83 -48.34 -32.15
CA TYR A 21 -8.66 -49.35 -32.82
C TYR A 21 -9.59 -50.08 -31.85
N GLY A 22 -10.90 -50.02 -32.13
CA GLY A 22 -11.93 -50.65 -31.32
C GLY A 22 -12.20 -49.96 -29.98
N VAL A 23 -11.59 -48.79 -29.73
CA VAL A 23 -11.93 -47.94 -28.59
C VAL A 23 -13.19 -47.14 -28.95
N PRO A 24 -14.25 -47.23 -28.15
CA PRO A 24 -15.46 -46.44 -28.36
C PRO A 24 -15.16 -44.94 -28.50
N CYS A 25 -15.85 -44.27 -29.43
CA CYS A 25 -15.62 -42.85 -29.73
C CYS A 25 -15.79 -41.94 -28.51
N HIS A 26 -16.73 -42.26 -27.60
CA HIS A 26 -16.91 -41.49 -26.36
C HIS A 26 -15.68 -41.53 -25.45
N LEU A 27 -15.01 -42.69 -25.34
CA LEU A 27 -13.77 -42.84 -24.56
C LEU A 27 -12.57 -42.16 -25.23
N LEU A 28 -12.53 -42.13 -26.56
CA LEU A 28 -11.50 -41.37 -27.29
C LEU A 28 -11.67 -39.86 -27.07
N ASN A 29 -12.91 -39.36 -27.11
CA ASN A 29 -13.21 -37.96 -26.84
C ASN A 29 -12.92 -37.58 -25.39
N GLU A 30 -13.26 -38.45 -24.44
CA GLU A 30 -12.94 -38.26 -23.02
C GLU A 30 -11.43 -38.26 -22.77
N MET A 31 -10.70 -39.16 -23.43
CA MET A 31 -9.24 -39.17 -23.39
C MET A 31 -8.62 -37.89 -23.97
N ASP A 32 -9.07 -37.46 -25.15
CA ASP A 32 -8.55 -36.26 -25.81
C ASP A 32 -8.89 -35.00 -24.98
N ALA A 33 -10.11 -34.91 -24.43
CA ALA A 33 -10.53 -33.83 -23.53
C ALA A 33 -9.67 -33.78 -22.25
N ALA A 34 -9.46 -34.93 -21.60
CA ALA A 34 -8.63 -35.02 -20.40
C ALA A 34 -7.15 -34.68 -20.69
N ASN A 35 -6.64 -35.04 -21.87
CA ASN A 35 -5.28 -34.68 -22.28
C ASN A 35 -5.15 -33.17 -22.55
N ILE A 36 -6.13 -32.55 -23.19
CA ILE A 36 -6.17 -31.09 -23.42
C ILE A 36 -6.25 -30.36 -22.07
N GLU A 37 -7.17 -30.76 -21.20
CA GLU A 37 -7.31 -30.18 -19.85
C GLU A 37 -6.00 -30.31 -19.05
N LEU A 38 -5.31 -31.44 -19.15
CA LEU A 38 -4.01 -31.63 -18.52
C LEU A 38 -2.93 -30.72 -19.13
N GLN A 39 -2.93 -30.52 -20.45
CA GLN A 39 -2.02 -29.58 -21.11
C GLN A 39 -2.30 -28.13 -20.69
N THR A 40 -3.56 -27.71 -20.61
CA THR A 40 -3.96 -26.38 -20.12
C THR A 40 -3.54 -26.18 -18.68
N LYS A 41 -3.82 -27.14 -17.78
CA LYS A 41 -3.38 -27.08 -16.38
C LYS A 41 -1.86 -27.01 -16.24
N ARG A 42 -1.11 -27.70 -17.11
CA ARG A 42 0.36 -27.61 -17.14
C ARG A 42 0.83 -26.24 -17.60
N ALA A 43 0.21 -25.67 -18.63
CA ALA A 43 0.54 -24.32 -19.12
C ALA A 43 0.21 -23.22 -18.11
N GLU A 44 -0.94 -23.30 -17.42
CA GLU A 44 -1.32 -22.36 -16.35
C GLU A 44 -0.37 -22.45 -15.16
N TRP A 45 -0.10 -23.68 -14.69
CA TRP A 45 0.86 -23.90 -13.59
C TRP A 45 2.26 -23.41 -13.96
N ASP A 46 2.68 -23.67 -15.20
CA ASP A 46 3.94 -23.15 -15.74
C ASP A 46 3.94 -21.62 -15.76
N SER A 47 2.85 -20.94 -16.13
CA SER A 47 2.82 -19.46 -16.15
C SER A 47 2.86 -18.87 -14.74
N THR A 48 2.04 -19.36 -13.80
CA THR A 48 1.97 -18.79 -12.45
C THR A 48 3.24 -19.03 -11.65
N ASN A 49 3.89 -20.20 -11.84
CA ASN A 49 5.08 -20.53 -11.08
C ASN A 49 6.36 -19.93 -11.68
N ASN A 50 6.34 -19.57 -12.97
CA ASN A 50 7.53 -19.08 -13.66
C ASN A 50 7.49 -17.59 -13.98
N ASN A 51 6.41 -16.86 -13.71
CA ASN A 51 6.42 -15.41 -13.87
C ASN A 51 6.94 -14.71 -12.59
N PHE A 52 7.58 -13.56 -12.76
CA PHE A 52 7.99 -12.64 -11.70
C PHE A 52 7.79 -11.18 -12.18
N GLU A 53 7.57 -10.28 -11.23
CA GLU A 53 7.43 -8.85 -11.44
C GLU A 53 8.80 -8.16 -11.35
N LEU A 54 8.99 -7.11 -12.14
CA LEU A 54 10.22 -6.32 -12.23
C LEU A 54 9.86 -4.84 -12.26
N HIS A 55 10.61 -4.02 -11.52
CA HIS A 55 10.48 -2.57 -11.57
C HIS A 55 11.58 -1.97 -12.44
N LEU A 56 11.19 -1.34 -13.55
CA LEU A 56 12.14 -0.78 -14.51
C LEU A 56 12.32 0.72 -14.27
N HIS A 57 13.53 1.10 -13.87
CA HIS A 57 13.98 2.48 -13.73
C HIS A 57 14.68 2.94 -15.02
N LEU A 58 14.14 3.94 -15.69
CA LEU A 58 14.64 4.38 -17.00
C LEU A 58 15.69 5.47 -16.87
N GLY A 59 16.91 5.23 -17.35
CA GLY A 59 18.04 6.17 -17.29
C GLY A 59 17.73 7.61 -17.70
N PRO A 60 16.98 7.88 -18.79
CA PRO A 60 16.60 9.23 -19.18
C PRO A 60 15.76 10.00 -18.14
N HIS A 61 15.10 9.32 -17.21
CA HIS A 61 14.29 9.92 -16.14
C HIS A 61 15.08 10.12 -14.84
N TYR A 62 16.38 9.83 -14.85
CA TYR A 62 17.27 9.98 -13.69
C TYR A 62 18.40 10.95 -13.99
N HIS A 63 18.87 11.61 -12.95
CA HIS A 63 20.11 12.39 -12.97
C HIS A 63 21.03 11.90 -11.86
N PHE A 64 22.35 11.97 -12.09
CA PHE A 64 23.34 11.60 -11.09
C PHE A 64 23.74 12.83 -10.27
N PHE A 65 23.50 12.80 -8.97
CA PHE A 65 23.79 13.90 -8.05
C PHE A 65 24.24 13.35 -6.69
N ASN A 66 25.23 13.98 -6.06
CA ASN A 66 25.76 13.58 -4.75
C ASN A 66 26.06 12.07 -4.61
N GLY A 67 26.63 11.46 -5.66
CA GLY A 67 27.06 10.06 -5.61
C GLY A 67 25.96 9.02 -5.81
N ALA A 68 24.72 9.42 -6.09
CA ALA A 68 23.61 8.50 -6.35
C ALA A 68 22.69 9.01 -7.48
N LEU A 69 21.78 8.15 -7.94
CA LEU A 69 20.79 8.47 -8.97
C LEU A 69 19.49 8.97 -8.32
N HIS A 70 18.96 10.07 -8.86
CA HIS A 70 17.73 10.70 -8.41
C HIS A 70 16.75 10.88 -9.57
N PRO A 71 15.46 10.60 -9.38
CA PRO A 71 14.45 10.80 -10.42
C PRO A 71 14.30 12.30 -10.72
N ILE A 72 14.13 12.64 -11.99
CA ILE A 72 13.90 14.02 -12.47
C ILE A 72 12.42 14.41 -12.30
N VAL A 73 11.53 13.41 -12.32
CA VAL A 73 10.07 13.54 -12.19
C VAL A 73 9.59 12.74 -10.96
N SER A 74 8.28 12.68 -10.69
CA SER A 74 7.75 11.89 -9.57
C SER A 74 8.15 10.40 -9.69
N GLN A 75 8.24 9.70 -8.55
CA GLN A 75 8.64 8.29 -8.51
C GLN A 75 7.67 7.38 -9.28
N ALA A 76 6.37 7.70 -9.28
CA ALA A 76 5.33 6.98 -10.01
C ALA A 76 5.45 7.09 -11.54
N GLU A 77 6.09 8.14 -12.06
CA GLU A 77 6.33 8.32 -13.51
C GLU A 77 7.71 7.80 -13.96
N SER A 78 8.61 7.53 -13.00
CA SER A 78 10.00 7.13 -13.25
C SER A 78 10.22 5.61 -13.20
N VAL A 79 9.20 4.83 -12.78
CA VAL A 79 9.25 3.37 -12.58
C VAL A 79 8.15 2.69 -13.39
N TRP A 80 8.50 1.60 -14.08
CA TRP A 80 7.59 0.83 -14.93
C TRP A 80 7.55 -0.63 -14.49
N ASP A 81 6.36 -1.15 -14.19
CA ASP A 81 6.19 -2.53 -13.74
C ASP A 81 6.07 -3.48 -14.94
N LEU A 82 6.89 -4.54 -14.95
CA LEU A 82 6.92 -5.56 -15.99
C LEU A 82 6.77 -6.97 -15.40
N THR A 83 5.77 -7.72 -15.85
CA THR A 83 5.66 -9.16 -15.57
C THR A 83 6.37 -9.98 -16.64
N PHE A 84 7.31 -10.84 -16.26
CA PHE A 84 8.11 -11.62 -17.21
C PHE A 84 8.28 -13.10 -16.79
N ASP A 85 8.46 -14.02 -17.76
CA ASP A 85 8.68 -15.46 -17.49
C ASP A 85 10.17 -15.72 -17.21
N LYS A 86 10.50 -16.14 -15.98
CA LYS A 86 11.86 -16.40 -15.48
C LYS A 86 12.57 -17.57 -16.17
N ARG A 87 11.88 -18.42 -16.95
CA ARG A 87 12.54 -19.48 -17.74
C ARG A 87 13.13 -18.94 -19.03
N LYS A 88 12.71 -17.75 -19.46
CA LYS A 88 13.26 -17.10 -20.63
C LYS A 88 14.63 -16.53 -20.32
N THR A 89 15.34 -16.21 -21.39
CA THR A 89 16.71 -15.72 -21.30
C THR A 89 16.74 -14.23 -20.99
N LEU A 90 17.89 -13.74 -20.52
CA LEU A 90 18.12 -12.31 -20.38
C LEU A 90 17.96 -11.56 -21.72
N GLY A 91 18.36 -12.19 -22.84
CA GLY A 91 18.17 -11.66 -24.18
C GLY A 91 16.69 -11.46 -24.53
N ASP A 92 15.83 -12.42 -24.17
CA ASP A 92 14.38 -12.30 -24.35
C ASP A 92 13.80 -11.13 -23.53
N LEU A 93 14.26 -10.96 -22.29
CA LEU A 93 13.84 -9.84 -21.43
C LEU A 93 14.22 -8.50 -22.04
N ARG A 94 15.48 -8.36 -22.49
CA ARG A 94 15.93 -7.16 -23.19
C ARG A 94 15.10 -6.89 -24.44
N GLN A 95 14.80 -7.91 -25.23
CA GLN A 95 13.97 -7.73 -26.42
C GLN A 95 12.55 -7.27 -26.07
N SER A 96 11.94 -7.82 -25.01
CA SER A 96 10.61 -7.38 -24.55
C SER A 96 10.61 -5.95 -24.02
N ILE A 97 11.63 -5.55 -23.27
CA ILE A 97 11.78 -4.15 -22.80
C ILE A 97 11.99 -3.21 -23.98
N PHE A 98 12.80 -3.59 -24.97
CA PHE A 98 13.02 -2.78 -26.18
C PHE A 98 11.73 -2.61 -27.00
N GLN A 99 10.89 -3.63 -27.09
CA GLN A 99 9.56 -3.54 -27.73
C GLN A 99 8.56 -2.69 -26.93
N LEU A 100 8.71 -2.62 -25.60
CA LEU A 100 7.88 -1.77 -24.75
C LEU A 100 8.33 -0.30 -24.82
N LEU A 101 9.63 -0.07 -24.95
CA LEU A 101 10.27 1.23 -25.00
C LEU A 101 10.60 1.64 -26.45
N ASP A 102 9.55 1.90 -27.24
CA ASP A 102 9.64 2.29 -28.66
C ASP A 102 10.51 3.55 -28.94
N PHE A 103 10.90 4.28 -27.90
CA PHE A 103 11.72 5.49 -27.97
C PHE A 103 13.20 5.29 -27.61
N TRP A 104 13.63 4.07 -27.23
CA TRP A 104 15.02 3.84 -26.83
C TRP A 104 15.99 3.93 -28.00
N GLU A 105 17.01 4.77 -27.86
CA GLU A 105 18.08 4.93 -28.85
C GLU A 105 19.43 4.49 -28.28
N GLY A 106 20.11 3.56 -28.98
CA GLY A 106 21.45 3.08 -28.60
C GLY A 106 21.45 1.74 -27.86
N ASP A 107 22.61 1.39 -27.28
CA ASP A 107 22.79 0.14 -26.54
C ASP A 107 21.95 0.15 -25.26
N MET A 108 21.21 -0.94 -25.02
CA MET A 108 20.36 -1.10 -23.83
C MET A 108 20.97 -2.14 -22.90
N ILE A 109 21.36 -1.70 -21.71
CA ILE A 109 21.93 -2.51 -20.64
C ILE A 109 20.97 -2.49 -19.45
N LEU A 110 20.78 -3.66 -18.86
CA LEU A 110 20.01 -3.87 -17.65
C LEU A 110 20.97 -4.10 -16.49
N SER A 111 20.78 -3.38 -15.40
CA SER A 111 21.55 -3.56 -14.18
C SER A 111 20.65 -3.64 -12.97
N VAL A 112 20.98 -4.47 -12.00
CA VAL A 112 20.29 -4.48 -10.70
C VAL A 112 20.62 -3.19 -9.96
N ALA A 113 19.59 -2.51 -9.45
CA ALA A 113 19.72 -1.29 -8.66
C ALA A 113 19.02 -1.44 -7.31
N LYS A 114 19.46 -0.67 -6.30
CA LYS A 114 18.82 -0.64 -4.98
C LYS A 114 18.80 0.76 -4.40
N PHE A 115 17.77 1.06 -3.63
CA PHE A 115 17.68 2.31 -2.89
C PHE A 115 18.61 2.31 -1.67
N VAL A 116 19.45 3.34 -1.60
CA VAL A 116 20.33 3.64 -0.47
C VAL A 116 20.03 5.06 0.05
N PRO A 117 20.48 5.45 1.27
CA PRO A 117 20.15 6.76 1.84
C PRO A 117 20.53 7.96 0.96
N ALA A 118 21.53 7.81 0.09
CA ALA A 118 21.93 8.85 -0.84
C ALA A 118 21.06 8.92 -2.11
N GLY A 119 20.33 7.86 -2.47
CA GLY A 119 19.55 7.77 -3.72
C GLY A 119 19.53 6.33 -4.27
N LEU A 120 19.18 6.15 -5.55
CA LEU A 120 19.26 4.86 -6.22
C LEU A 120 20.72 4.56 -6.63
N HIS A 121 21.23 3.36 -6.36
CA HIS A 121 22.58 2.93 -6.73
C HIS A 121 22.57 1.67 -7.60
N VAL A 122 23.43 1.63 -8.61
CA VAL A 122 23.53 0.51 -9.55
C VAL A 122 24.60 -0.48 -9.08
N TYR A 123 24.22 -1.73 -8.86
CA TYR A 123 25.09 -2.77 -8.34
C TYR A 123 25.71 -3.61 -9.46
N GLN A 124 24.93 -4.51 -10.06
CA GLN A 124 25.45 -5.51 -10.98
C GLN A 124 24.83 -5.34 -12.36
N MET A 125 25.67 -5.24 -13.39
CA MET A 125 25.21 -5.35 -14.77
C MET A 125 24.81 -6.80 -15.04
N LEU A 126 23.64 -6.99 -15.64
CA LEU A 126 23.17 -8.28 -16.08
C LEU A 126 23.77 -8.56 -17.45
N ASP A 127 24.61 -9.58 -17.57
CA ASP A 127 25.30 -10.01 -18.78
C ASP A 127 24.99 -11.48 -19.13
N GLY A 128 25.32 -11.88 -20.36
CA GLY A 128 25.05 -13.22 -20.86
C GLY A 128 23.61 -13.39 -21.36
N ASP A 129 23.33 -12.93 -22.57
CA ASP A 129 21.98 -12.95 -23.17
C ASP A 129 21.37 -14.35 -23.26
N ASP A 130 22.19 -15.39 -23.31
CA ASP A 130 21.77 -16.79 -23.35
C ASP A 130 21.45 -17.38 -21.96
N LEU A 131 21.74 -16.67 -20.87
CA LEU A 131 21.49 -17.14 -19.51
C LEU A 131 19.99 -17.07 -19.19
N MET A 132 19.48 -18.13 -18.56
CA MET A 132 18.09 -18.15 -18.10
C MET A 132 17.95 -17.27 -16.86
N LEU A 133 16.89 -16.46 -16.81
CA LEU A 133 16.66 -15.55 -15.68
C LEU A 133 16.49 -16.30 -14.35
N CYS A 134 16.03 -17.55 -14.36
CA CYS A 134 15.91 -18.40 -13.17
C CYS A 134 17.26 -18.85 -12.59
N GLU A 135 18.32 -18.78 -13.38
CA GLU A 135 19.70 -19.05 -12.96
C GLU A 135 20.39 -17.76 -12.49
N MET A 136 19.85 -16.61 -12.88
CA MET A 136 20.26 -15.31 -12.38
C MET A 136 19.55 -15.07 -11.03
N GLU A 137 20.27 -14.61 -10.01
CA GLU A 137 19.73 -14.37 -8.66
C GLU A 137 18.81 -13.12 -8.60
N ILE A 138 17.94 -12.94 -9.59
CA ILE A 138 16.99 -11.83 -9.69
C ILE A 138 15.73 -12.21 -8.90
N ALA A 139 15.37 -11.40 -7.90
CA ALA A 139 14.19 -11.64 -7.09
C ALA A 139 12.90 -11.14 -7.78
N ASP A 140 11.77 -11.60 -7.25
CA ASP A 140 10.45 -11.07 -7.60
C ASP A 140 10.29 -9.66 -7.01
N GLY A 141 9.94 -8.69 -7.85
CA GLY A 141 9.91 -7.26 -7.52
C GLY A 141 11.30 -6.58 -7.48
N GLU A 142 12.33 -7.18 -8.11
CA GLU A 142 13.67 -6.57 -8.15
C GLU A 142 13.68 -5.30 -9.02
N ASP A 143 14.39 -4.27 -8.53
CA ASP A 143 14.58 -3.01 -9.24
C ASP A 143 15.71 -3.16 -10.29
N LEU A 144 15.36 -2.95 -11.56
CA LEU A 144 16.30 -2.94 -12.69
C LEU A 144 16.45 -1.53 -13.25
N PHE A 145 17.68 -1.09 -13.42
CA PHE A 145 18.04 0.15 -14.08
C PHE A 145 18.35 -0.09 -15.56
N VAL A 146 17.60 0.59 -16.44
CA VAL A 146 17.71 0.52 -17.90
C VAL A 146 18.49 1.72 -18.40
N TRP A 147 19.67 1.48 -18.97
CA TRP A 147 20.64 2.53 -19.32
C TRP A 147 21.64 2.06 -20.38
N ASN A 148 22.62 2.90 -20.73
CA ASN A 148 23.63 2.56 -21.74
C ASN A 148 24.88 1.87 -21.16
N GLY A 149 24.87 1.51 -19.87
CA GLY A 149 25.97 0.84 -19.17
C GLY A 149 27.19 1.70 -18.82
N VAL A 150 27.19 2.99 -19.18
CA VAL A 150 28.35 3.87 -18.97
C VAL A 150 27.97 5.15 -18.24
N GLU A 151 26.90 5.82 -18.67
CA GLU A 151 26.56 7.17 -18.21
C GLU A 151 25.06 7.42 -18.10
N VAL A 152 24.71 8.38 -17.24
CA VAL A 152 23.35 8.89 -17.09
C VAL A 152 23.41 10.41 -17.21
N GLY A 153 22.66 10.97 -18.17
CA GLY A 153 22.70 12.41 -18.46
C GLY A 153 24.09 12.92 -18.88
N GLY A 154 24.92 12.07 -19.51
CA GLY A 154 26.30 12.41 -19.92
C GLY A 154 27.34 12.34 -18.79
N ILE A 155 26.97 11.82 -17.62
CA ILE A 155 27.87 11.64 -16.47
C ILE A 155 28.12 10.14 -16.26
N GLN A 156 29.38 9.73 -16.23
CA GLN A 156 29.75 8.36 -15.88
C GLN A 156 29.41 8.09 -14.42
N ILE A 157 28.64 7.04 -14.17
CA ILE A 157 28.21 6.67 -12.81
C ILE A 157 29.05 5.49 -12.30
N PRO A 158 29.52 5.54 -11.04
CA PRO A 158 30.22 4.42 -10.44
C PRO A 158 29.22 3.31 -10.08
N THR A 159 29.50 2.07 -10.46
CA THR A 159 28.62 0.92 -10.20
C THR A 159 29.31 -0.12 -9.33
N GLY A 160 28.54 -1.05 -8.75
CA GLY A 160 29.07 -2.15 -7.94
C GLY A 160 28.92 -1.92 -6.45
N SER A 161 28.97 -3.03 -5.70
CA SER A 161 28.88 -3.01 -4.23
C SER A 161 29.98 -2.16 -3.59
N ASP A 162 31.18 -2.16 -4.17
CA ASP A 162 32.32 -1.43 -3.63
C ASP A 162 32.20 0.08 -3.83
N CYS A 163 31.38 0.52 -4.79
CA CYS A 163 31.12 1.92 -5.06
C CYS A 163 29.87 2.46 -4.33
N GLU A 164 29.23 1.65 -3.48
CA GLU A 164 28.00 2.05 -2.78
C GLU A 164 28.19 3.41 -2.06
N PRO A 165 27.31 4.40 -2.29
CA PRO A 165 27.49 5.72 -1.73
C PRO A 165 27.18 5.74 -0.23
N LEU A 166 28.15 6.21 0.55
CA LEU A 166 28.07 6.40 1.98
C LEU A 166 27.79 7.86 2.31
N LEU A 167 26.68 8.11 3.01
CA LEU A 167 26.37 9.41 3.59
C LEU A 167 27.09 9.56 4.94
N LEU A 168 28.16 10.34 4.97
CA LEU A 168 28.99 10.59 6.15
C LEU A 168 28.72 11.99 6.73
N ASN A 169 28.80 12.10 8.05
CA ASN A 169 28.73 13.37 8.74
C ASN A 169 30.15 13.89 8.98
N VAL A 170 30.55 14.91 8.22
CA VAL A 170 31.91 15.45 8.31
C VAL A 170 31.90 16.69 9.19
N LEU A 171 32.64 16.62 10.30
CA LEU A 171 32.85 17.72 11.23
C LEU A 171 34.21 18.36 10.96
N HIS A 172 34.27 19.67 10.80
CA HIS A 172 35.52 20.39 10.63
C HIS A 172 35.51 21.69 11.42
N LEU A 173 36.71 22.17 11.76
CA LEU A 173 36.86 23.45 12.47
C LEU A 173 36.90 24.59 11.45
N ALA A 174 35.87 25.42 11.46
CA ALA A 174 35.88 26.67 10.70
C ALA A 174 36.72 27.71 11.46
N THR A 175 37.71 28.31 10.78
CA THR A 175 38.44 29.48 11.29
C THR A 175 37.67 30.74 10.91
N SER A 176 37.23 31.51 11.90
CA SER A 176 36.64 32.84 11.64
C SER A 176 37.73 33.78 11.13
N SER A 177 37.43 34.54 10.08
CA SER A 177 38.37 35.45 9.40
C SER A 177 38.80 36.68 10.24
N GLU A 178 38.43 36.74 11.51
CA GLU A 178 38.74 37.86 12.41
C GLU A 178 39.37 37.32 13.69
N GLY A 179 40.70 37.41 13.77
CA GLY A 179 41.50 37.81 14.94
C GLY A 179 41.42 37.07 16.28
N GLU A 180 40.39 36.26 16.59
CA GLU A 180 40.19 35.68 17.92
C GLU A 180 39.99 34.16 17.88
N LYS A 181 40.59 33.50 18.89
CA LYS A 181 40.79 32.05 19.02
C LYS A 181 39.51 31.28 19.38
N CYS A 182 38.52 31.26 18.50
CA CYS A 182 37.33 30.42 18.68
C CYS A 182 37.11 29.52 17.45
N GLN A 183 37.61 28.30 17.54
CA GLN A 183 37.33 27.22 16.59
C GLN A 183 35.84 26.81 16.75
N GLN A 184 35.04 26.92 15.69
CA GLN A 184 33.65 26.43 15.65
C GLN A 184 33.60 25.12 14.87
N LEU A 185 32.97 24.10 15.46
CA LEU A 185 32.79 22.81 14.81
C LEU A 185 31.56 22.87 13.90
N VAL A 186 31.77 22.77 12.59
CA VAL A 186 30.73 22.74 11.56
C VAL A 186 30.57 21.29 11.13
N GLU A 187 29.36 20.73 11.33
CA GLU A 187 28.97 19.42 10.81
C GLU A 187 28.29 19.61 9.45
N SER A 188 28.65 18.79 8.47
CA SER A 188 28.13 18.88 7.11
C SER A 188 28.04 17.49 6.48
N PRO A 189 26.87 17.11 5.92
CA PRO A 189 26.71 15.81 5.28
C PRO A 189 27.48 15.78 3.96
N HIS A 190 28.23 14.71 3.74
CA HIS A 190 28.98 14.49 2.51
C HIS A 190 28.79 13.05 2.05
N VAL A 191 28.65 12.85 0.74
CA VAL A 191 28.54 11.52 0.14
C VAL A 191 29.87 11.13 -0.48
N PHE A 192 30.35 9.94 -0.13
CA PHE A 192 31.56 9.35 -0.70
C PHE A 192 31.27 7.90 -1.12
N PRO A 193 31.83 7.41 -2.23
CA PRO A 193 31.71 5.99 -2.56
C PRO A 193 32.49 5.15 -1.55
N SER A 194 32.00 3.95 -1.20
CA SER A 194 32.58 3.16 -0.11
C SER A 194 34.04 2.72 -0.34
N ASN A 195 34.48 2.68 -1.60
CA ASN A 195 35.84 2.39 -2.04
C ASN A 195 36.73 3.63 -2.14
N ALA A 196 36.22 4.84 -1.91
CA ALA A 196 37.08 6.01 -1.81
C ALA A 196 38.01 5.89 -0.60
N GLU A 197 39.23 6.39 -0.77
CA GLU A 197 40.19 6.52 0.32
C GLU A 197 39.63 7.44 1.40
N VAL A 198 39.89 7.13 2.67
CA VAL A 198 39.46 7.96 3.81
C VAL A 198 40.04 9.38 3.71
N GLY A 199 41.21 9.52 3.09
CA GLY A 199 41.81 10.81 2.75
C GLY A 199 40.99 11.67 1.76
N ALA A 200 40.02 11.09 1.05
CA ALA A 200 39.12 11.85 0.17
C ALA A 200 38.32 12.92 0.93
N VAL A 201 38.05 12.72 2.23
CA VAL A 201 37.42 13.74 3.09
C VAL A 201 38.24 15.03 3.13
N LEU A 202 39.56 14.91 3.26
CA LEU A 202 40.46 16.07 3.28
C LEU A 202 40.46 16.79 1.93
N THR A 203 40.38 16.03 0.83
CA THR A 203 40.33 16.58 -0.52
C THR A 203 39.02 17.31 -0.78
N ALA A 204 37.89 16.73 -0.38
CA ALA A 204 36.56 17.34 -0.51
C ALA A 204 36.43 18.65 0.28
N LEU A 205 37.07 18.73 1.44
CA LEU A 205 37.14 19.95 2.24
C LEU A 205 38.25 20.93 1.81
N ALA A 206 39.02 20.62 0.76
CA ALA A 206 40.19 21.39 0.32
C ALA A 206 41.24 21.65 1.42
N VAL A 207 41.41 20.69 2.36
CA VAL A 207 42.38 20.75 3.47
C VAL A 207 43.61 19.90 3.13
N PRO A 208 44.78 20.49 2.78
CA PRO A 208 45.92 19.72 2.26
C PRO A 208 46.68 18.91 3.32
N VAL A 209 46.61 19.27 4.60
CA VAL A 209 47.28 18.56 5.69
C VAL A 209 46.40 18.57 6.95
N GLY A 210 45.60 17.52 7.13
CA GLY A 210 44.73 17.34 8.29
C GLY A 210 44.86 15.96 8.93
N VAL A 211 44.51 15.88 10.22
CA VAL A 211 44.31 14.61 10.96
C VAL A 211 42.82 14.30 10.96
N LEU A 212 42.46 13.08 10.58
CA LEU A 212 41.08 12.60 10.61
C LEU A 212 40.84 11.79 11.89
N PHE A 213 39.66 11.93 12.47
CA PHE A 213 39.18 11.09 13.56
C PHE A 213 37.83 10.49 13.18
N VAL A 214 37.60 9.24 13.55
CA VAL A 214 36.34 8.53 13.34
C VAL A 214 35.67 8.30 14.68
N SER A 215 34.35 8.49 14.75
CA SER A 215 33.61 8.15 15.97
C SER A 215 33.43 6.63 16.10
N ALA A 216 33.79 6.11 17.27
CA ALA A 216 33.67 4.72 17.66
C ALA A 216 32.84 4.65 18.95
N THR A 217 31.78 3.85 18.94
CA THR A 217 30.95 3.65 20.13
C THR A 217 31.56 2.55 21.00
N ASP A 218 31.88 2.87 22.25
CA ASP A 218 32.36 1.87 23.23
C ASP A 218 31.18 1.01 23.74
N PRO A 219 31.39 -0.21 24.30
CA PRO A 219 30.33 -1.06 24.83
C PRO A 219 29.48 -0.40 25.94
N ALA A 220 29.97 0.69 26.53
CA ALA A 220 29.28 1.51 27.52
C ALA A 220 28.36 2.59 26.92
N GLY A 221 28.33 2.75 25.59
CA GLY A 221 27.50 3.73 24.88
C GLY A 221 28.08 5.13 24.79
N GLU A 222 29.33 5.35 25.22
CA GLU A 222 30.05 6.63 25.04
C GLU A 222 30.70 6.69 23.65
N GLU A 223 30.58 7.84 22.98
CA GLU A 223 31.15 8.10 21.66
C GLU A 223 32.61 8.55 21.80
N ASN A 224 33.54 7.69 21.42
CA ASN A 224 34.98 7.93 21.48
C ASN A 224 35.54 8.23 20.09
N TRP A 225 36.44 9.21 19.99
CA TRP A 225 37.09 9.56 18.73
C TRP A 225 38.44 8.86 18.58
N VAL A 226 38.61 8.12 17.49
CA VAL A 226 39.85 7.39 17.19
C VAL A 226 40.54 8.08 16.02
N ALA A 227 41.80 8.46 16.22
CA ALA A 227 42.61 9.06 15.16
C ALA A 227 42.87 8.03 14.07
N VAL A 228 42.66 8.41 12.81
CA VAL A 228 43.02 7.61 11.64
C VAL A 228 44.52 7.80 11.39
N PRO A 229 45.35 6.75 11.51
CA PRO A 229 46.77 6.83 11.20
C PRO A 229 47.01 7.32 9.76
N LYS A 230 48.15 7.96 9.49
CA LYS A 230 48.44 8.47 8.13
C LYS A 230 48.52 7.36 7.08
N GLU A 231 48.97 6.19 7.49
CA GLU A 231 49.05 4.97 6.69
C GLU A 231 47.65 4.49 6.29
N ASP A 232 46.69 4.73 7.17
CA ASP A 232 45.30 4.30 7.09
C ASP A 232 44.40 5.28 6.31
N LEU A 233 44.89 6.49 6.01
CA LEU A 233 44.20 7.44 5.13
C LEU A 233 44.03 6.90 3.69
N LYS A 234 44.92 5.97 3.29
CA LYS A 234 44.87 5.28 2.00
C LYS A 234 43.95 4.06 2.00
N LYS A 235 43.47 3.64 3.18
CA LYS A 235 42.44 2.60 3.27
C LYS A 235 41.13 3.18 2.77
N THR A 236 40.28 2.32 2.25
CA THR A 236 38.93 2.70 1.83
C THR A 236 38.01 2.93 3.03
N PHE A 237 36.93 3.69 2.85
CA PHE A 237 35.90 3.85 3.90
C PHE A 237 35.37 2.48 4.39
N ARG A 238 35.18 1.53 3.47
CA ARG A 238 34.78 0.15 3.78
C ARG A 238 35.80 -0.59 4.65
N GLU A 239 37.08 -0.50 4.33
CA GLU A 239 38.16 -1.13 5.12
C GLU A 239 38.28 -0.55 6.53
N GLN A 240 37.92 0.72 6.70
CA GLN A 240 37.82 1.35 8.03
C GLN A 240 36.49 1.06 8.75
N GLY A 241 35.57 0.32 8.13
CA GLY A 241 34.29 -0.03 8.74
C GLY A 241 33.32 1.15 8.90
N LEU A 242 33.55 2.25 8.17
CA LEU A 242 32.64 3.40 8.15
C LEU A 242 31.36 3.05 7.40
N ARG A 243 30.21 3.52 7.91
CA ARG A 243 28.87 3.23 7.40
C ARG A 243 28.08 4.52 7.24
N ASN A 244 26.88 4.40 6.66
CA ASN A 244 25.92 5.51 6.60
C ASN A 244 25.69 6.10 8.01
N LYS A 245 25.74 7.44 8.09
CA LYS A 245 25.65 8.25 9.32
C LYS A 245 26.86 8.15 10.26
N SER A 246 27.96 7.53 9.85
CA SER A 246 29.21 7.61 10.59
C SER A 246 29.75 9.04 10.59
N SER A 247 30.37 9.44 11.71
CA SER A 247 30.90 10.78 11.91
C SER A 247 32.42 10.79 11.73
N VAL A 248 32.92 11.74 10.93
CA VAL A 248 34.36 11.94 10.67
C VAL A 248 34.73 13.37 11.05
N LEU A 249 35.68 13.54 11.96
CA LEU A 249 36.20 14.83 12.39
C LEU A 249 37.51 15.14 11.66
N VAL A 250 37.63 16.35 11.11
CA VAL A 250 38.81 16.86 10.40
C VAL A 250 39.45 17.97 11.21
N GLN A 251 40.74 17.81 11.53
CA GLN A 251 41.55 18.80 12.23
C GLN A 251 42.74 19.25 11.37
N ASP A 252 42.92 20.55 11.14
CA ASP A 252 44.10 21.08 10.41
C ASP A 252 45.37 20.89 11.25
N SER A 253 46.43 20.38 10.62
CA SER A 253 47.75 20.17 11.24
C SER A 253 48.48 21.47 11.60
N ARG A 254 48.04 22.63 11.10
CA ARG A 254 48.64 23.95 11.38
C ARG A 254 48.21 24.54 12.73
N ASP A 255 47.21 23.96 13.38
CA ASP A 255 46.79 24.38 14.73
C ASP A 255 47.66 23.71 15.80
N ASP A 256 48.76 24.37 16.16
CA ASP A 256 49.64 24.00 17.29
C ASP A 256 48.95 24.10 18.68
N ASN A 257 47.65 24.41 18.73
CA ASN A 257 46.82 24.33 19.94
C ASN A 257 46.41 22.88 20.23
N SER A 258 47.42 22.06 20.53
CA SER A 258 47.32 20.63 20.82
C SER A 258 46.69 20.32 22.19
N LEU A 259 45.36 20.41 22.32
CA LEU A 259 44.67 19.95 23.55
C LEU A 259 43.54 18.94 23.33
N LEU A 260 43.04 18.73 22.11
CA LEU A 260 41.81 17.93 21.92
C LEU A 260 42.01 16.40 21.90
N LEU A 261 43.20 15.86 21.60
CA LEU A 261 43.33 14.40 21.38
C LEU A 261 44.72 13.79 21.67
N LYS A 262 45.34 14.13 22.80
CA LYS A 262 46.64 13.51 23.17
C LYS A 262 46.56 12.10 23.77
N GLN A 263 45.39 11.47 23.94
CA GLN A 263 45.37 10.13 24.53
C GLN A 263 44.13 9.25 24.29
N GLY A 264 43.54 9.22 23.08
CA GLY A 264 42.56 8.18 22.69
C GLY A 264 41.32 8.02 23.60
N LYS A 265 41.11 8.97 24.49
CA LYS A 265 39.94 9.18 25.32
C LYS A 265 39.55 10.61 25.07
N TRP A 266 38.30 10.83 24.66
CA TRP A 266 37.68 12.12 24.89
C TRP A 266 37.88 12.41 26.38
N PHE A 267 38.48 13.55 26.72
CA PHE A 267 38.57 13.93 28.12
C PHE A 267 37.14 14.00 28.66
N ALA A 268 36.72 13.00 29.42
CA ALA A 268 35.59 13.05 30.34
C ALA A 268 35.90 13.97 31.55
N GLY A 269 36.71 15.01 31.32
CA GLY A 269 36.73 16.21 32.12
C GLY A 269 35.80 17.19 31.44
N MET A 270 34.56 17.20 31.87
CA MET A 270 33.68 18.36 31.73
C MET A 270 34.51 19.63 32.02
N ASN A 271 34.94 20.34 30.99
CA ASN A 271 34.40 21.70 30.92
C ASN A 271 32.95 21.43 30.58
N GLU A 272 32.08 21.52 31.59
CA GLU A 272 30.65 21.63 31.35
C GLU A 272 30.51 22.61 30.20
N ILE A 273 30.17 22.12 29.01
CA ILE A 273 29.78 23.00 27.91
C ILE A 273 28.53 23.64 28.48
N ASN A 274 28.73 24.81 29.04
CA ASN A 274 27.76 25.60 29.76
C ASN A 274 27.45 26.82 28.92
N TRP A 275 27.46 26.66 27.60
CA TRP A 275 27.22 27.74 26.66
C TRP A 275 26.38 27.27 25.47
N LEU A 276 25.66 28.21 24.88
CA LEU A 276 24.93 28.06 23.62
C LEU A 276 25.45 29.11 22.64
N GLN A 277 25.53 28.74 21.36
CA GLN A 277 25.92 29.68 20.32
C GLN A 277 24.68 30.33 19.73
N VAL A 278 24.61 31.66 19.72
CA VAL A 278 23.50 32.42 19.14
C VAL A 278 23.99 33.18 17.93
N GLN A 279 23.40 32.91 16.77
CA GLN A 279 23.69 33.58 15.50
C GLN A 279 22.67 34.69 15.25
N ASN A 280 23.11 35.86 14.80
CA ASN A 280 22.22 36.96 14.43
C ASN A 280 21.62 36.71 13.04
N LEU A 281 20.30 36.47 12.99
CA LEU A 281 19.53 36.32 11.76
C LEU A 281 18.50 37.44 11.57
N CYS A 282 18.63 38.56 12.31
CA CYS A 282 17.72 39.70 12.22
C CYS A 282 18.05 40.68 11.08
N GLU A 283 19.00 40.35 10.19
CA GLU A 283 19.45 41.18 9.03
C GLU A 283 19.86 42.63 9.37
N LEU A 284 20.07 42.95 10.65
CA LEU A 284 20.53 44.24 11.12
C LEU A 284 22.06 44.28 11.17
N GLU A 285 22.65 45.43 10.81
CA GLU A 285 24.09 45.65 10.94
C GLU A 285 24.52 45.43 12.39
N SER A 286 25.34 44.40 12.59
CA SER A 286 26.02 44.11 13.84
C SER A 286 27.50 43.90 13.56
N GLU A 287 28.33 44.38 14.48
CA GLU A 287 29.78 44.11 14.47
C GLU A 287 30.06 42.60 14.63
N GLU A 288 29.19 41.88 15.35
CA GLU A 288 29.36 40.46 15.68
C GLU A 288 28.20 39.65 15.10
N LYS A 289 28.50 38.69 14.21
CA LYS A 289 27.46 37.86 13.59
C LYS A 289 26.97 36.72 14.49
N GLN A 290 27.72 36.39 15.54
CA GLN A 290 27.42 35.30 16.46
C GLN A 290 28.11 35.49 17.81
N VAL A 291 27.48 35.01 18.88
CA VAL A 291 28.00 35.07 20.25
C VAL A 291 27.85 33.72 20.96
N LYS A 292 28.70 33.47 21.96
CA LYS A 292 28.61 32.29 22.83
C LYS A 292 28.17 32.73 24.21
N ILE A 293 26.98 32.32 24.61
CA ILE A 293 26.36 32.75 25.85
C ILE A 293 26.44 31.64 26.87
N SER A 294 27.05 31.92 28.02
CA SER A 294 27.07 30.95 29.11
C SER A 294 25.68 30.80 29.75
N ALA A 295 25.22 29.55 29.84
CA ALA A 295 23.93 29.12 30.36
C ALA A 295 24.03 27.77 31.08
N THR A 296 23.10 27.54 31.99
CA THR A 296 22.85 26.25 32.65
C THR A 296 21.51 25.69 32.20
N VAL A 297 21.26 24.40 32.41
CA VAL A 297 20.00 23.75 31.99
C VAL A 297 18.73 24.42 32.55
N ASN A 298 18.85 25.17 33.64
CA ASN A 298 17.75 25.92 34.27
C ASN A 298 17.68 27.39 33.83
N THR A 299 18.55 27.83 32.91
CA THR A 299 18.50 29.19 32.36
C THR A 299 17.22 29.34 31.53
N VAL A 300 16.51 30.44 31.72
CA VAL A 300 15.29 30.75 30.97
C VAL A 300 15.67 31.27 29.59
N VAL A 301 14.93 30.87 28.55
CA VAL A 301 15.19 31.24 27.15
C VAL A 301 15.14 32.76 26.96
N PHE A 302 14.22 33.45 27.64
CA PHE A 302 14.20 34.91 27.67
C PHE A 302 15.53 35.52 28.12
N ASP A 303 16.11 35.04 29.22
CA ASP A 303 17.40 35.56 29.73
C ASP A 303 18.53 35.30 28.73
N LEU A 304 18.51 34.15 28.05
CA LEU A 304 19.46 33.82 27.00
C LEU A 304 19.32 34.80 25.82
N ARG A 305 18.09 35.08 25.37
CA ARG A 305 17.79 36.00 24.27
C ARG A 305 18.25 37.43 24.58
N ILE A 306 17.96 37.93 25.78
CA ILE A 306 18.39 39.27 26.21
C ILE A 306 19.92 39.37 26.31
N LYS A 307 20.60 38.33 26.82
CA LYS A 307 22.07 38.27 26.79
C LYS A 307 22.60 38.28 25.36
N ALA A 308 21.97 37.56 24.44
CA ALA A 308 22.36 37.51 23.04
C ALA A 308 22.31 38.88 22.39
N ILE A 309 21.18 39.58 22.53
CA ILE A 309 20.96 40.92 21.99
C ILE A 309 22.03 41.89 22.53
N LYS A 310 22.35 41.79 23.83
CA LYS A 310 23.35 42.64 24.47
C LYS A 310 24.77 42.36 23.98
N GLU A 311 25.16 41.09 23.88
CA GLU A 311 26.50 40.69 23.43
C GLU A 311 26.70 40.97 21.93
N LEU A 312 25.68 40.73 21.10
CA LEU A 312 25.66 41.07 19.68
C LEU A 312 25.55 42.59 19.42
N LYS A 313 25.51 43.42 20.47
CA LYS A 313 25.39 44.89 20.42
C LYS A 313 24.19 45.36 19.58
N LEU A 314 23.09 44.62 19.60
CA LEU A 314 21.91 44.93 18.80
C LEU A 314 20.97 45.94 19.50
N MET A 315 20.05 46.53 18.72
CA MET A 315 19.07 47.49 19.24
C MET A 315 18.15 46.86 20.29
N LYS A 316 17.85 47.61 21.36
CA LYS A 316 17.00 47.14 22.48
C LYS A 316 15.57 46.76 22.06
N GLU A 317 15.07 47.33 20.97
CA GLU A 317 13.72 47.06 20.44
C GLU A 317 13.55 45.58 20.03
N LEU A 318 14.63 44.88 19.69
CA LEU A 318 14.60 43.43 19.43
C LEU A 318 14.22 42.63 20.68
N ALA A 319 14.36 43.16 21.89
CA ALA A 319 13.92 42.47 23.09
C ALA A 319 12.41 42.16 23.06
N GLU A 320 11.63 42.96 22.34
CA GLU A 320 10.18 42.81 22.25
C GLU A 320 9.72 42.16 20.94
N ASN A 321 10.60 42.01 19.95
CA ASN A 321 10.26 41.53 18.60
C ASN A 321 11.33 40.60 18.01
N SER A 322 11.90 39.73 18.84
CA SER A 322 12.78 38.65 18.40
C SER A 322 12.49 37.37 19.16
N CYS A 323 12.87 36.23 18.57
CA CYS A 323 12.74 34.91 19.15
C CYS A 323 14.01 34.10 18.91
N LEU A 324 14.21 33.06 19.72
CA LEU A 324 15.28 32.10 19.52
C LEU A 324 14.72 30.86 18.82
N ARG A 325 15.31 30.49 17.68
CA ARG A 325 14.97 29.28 16.92
C ARG A 325 16.17 28.33 16.96
N PRO A 326 16.00 27.03 17.26
CA PRO A 326 17.08 26.08 17.12
C PRO A 326 17.47 25.94 15.65
N ILE A 327 18.77 25.83 15.39
CA ILE A 327 19.28 25.53 14.06
C ILE A 327 19.58 24.04 14.03
N ASP A 328 18.95 23.32 13.11
CA ASP A 328 19.20 21.90 12.93
C ASP A 328 20.59 21.65 12.30
N ARG A 329 20.96 20.38 12.14
CA ARG A 329 22.27 19.99 11.60
C ARG A 329 22.48 20.40 10.14
N ASN A 330 21.40 20.70 9.41
CA ASN A 330 21.41 21.11 8.02
C ASN A 330 21.35 22.64 7.87
N GLY A 331 21.32 23.38 8.98
CA GLY A 331 21.16 24.83 8.98
C GLY A 331 19.70 25.31 8.87
N LYS A 332 18.71 24.41 8.86
CA LYS A 332 17.29 24.79 8.84
C LYS A 332 16.86 25.29 10.21
N LEU A 333 16.08 26.37 10.22
CA LEU A 333 15.49 26.92 11.44
C LEU A 333 14.28 26.08 11.86
N LEU A 334 14.34 25.55 13.08
CA LEU A 334 13.22 24.83 13.72
C LEU A 334 12.25 25.83 14.37
N CYS A 335 11.19 25.33 15.01
CA CYS A 335 10.17 26.17 15.65
C CYS A 335 10.77 27.14 16.69
N PRO A 336 10.26 28.38 16.80
CA PRO A 336 10.66 29.30 17.86
C PRO A 336 10.38 28.72 19.25
N VAL A 337 11.36 28.87 20.14
CA VAL A 337 11.24 28.41 21.52
C VAL A 337 10.50 29.45 22.35
N PRO A 338 9.49 29.07 23.16
CA PRO A 338 8.82 29.99 24.08
C PRO A 338 9.79 30.61 25.08
N ASP A 339 9.66 31.92 25.28
CA ASP A 339 10.54 32.69 26.18
C ASP A 339 10.43 32.25 27.65
N SER A 340 9.28 31.71 28.06
CA SER A 340 9.02 31.27 29.43
C SER A 340 9.68 29.93 29.78
N TYR A 341 10.23 29.21 28.80
CA TYR A 341 10.79 27.88 29.02
C TYR A 341 12.23 27.98 29.54
N THR A 342 12.63 27.02 30.36
CA THR A 342 14.03 26.74 30.63
C THR A 342 14.67 25.97 29.47
N LEU A 343 16.00 26.02 29.35
CA LEU A 343 16.72 25.23 28.33
C LEU A 343 16.41 23.74 28.43
N LYS A 344 16.17 23.23 29.64
CA LYS A 344 15.75 21.85 29.87
C LYS A 344 14.36 21.55 29.32
N GLU A 345 13.38 22.42 29.59
CA GLU A 345 12.00 22.26 29.10
C GLU A 345 11.90 22.39 27.57
N ALA A 346 12.77 23.22 26.99
CA ALA A 346 12.91 23.35 25.54
C ALA A 346 13.76 22.25 24.88
N GLU A 347 14.25 21.28 25.66
CA GLU A 347 15.14 20.19 25.21
C GLU A 347 16.41 20.68 24.48
N LEU A 348 16.86 21.90 24.80
CA LEU A 348 18.04 22.51 24.18
C LEU A 348 19.32 21.91 24.75
N LYS A 349 20.11 21.28 23.88
CA LYS A 349 21.40 20.70 24.25
C LYS A 349 22.45 21.80 24.34
N MET A 350 23.26 21.79 25.39
CA MET A 350 24.39 22.70 25.51
C MET A 350 25.38 22.49 24.36
N GLY A 351 25.97 23.58 23.86
CA GLY A 351 26.82 23.58 22.67
C GLY A 351 26.06 23.60 21.34
N SER A 352 24.72 23.56 21.35
CA SER A 352 23.91 23.73 20.13
C SER A 352 23.88 25.19 19.65
N SER A 353 23.50 25.36 18.38
CA SER A 353 23.33 26.67 17.73
C SER A 353 21.87 27.09 17.71
N LEU A 354 21.62 28.34 18.06
CA LEU A 354 20.33 29.02 17.98
C LEU A 354 20.45 30.21 17.03
N GLY A 355 19.41 30.45 16.24
CA GLY A 355 19.23 31.67 15.47
C GLY A 355 18.39 32.67 16.23
N LEU A 356 18.91 33.89 16.43
CA LEU A 356 18.12 35.03 16.86
C LEU A 356 17.37 35.57 15.63
N CYS A 357 16.07 35.33 15.58
CA CYS A 357 15.22 35.61 14.44
C CYS A 357 14.25 36.77 14.74
N PRO A 358 13.85 37.56 13.73
CA PRO A 358 12.81 38.57 13.90
C PRO A 358 11.46 37.91 14.19
N GLY A 359 10.62 38.59 14.96
CA GLY A 359 9.29 38.12 15.35
C GLY A 359 9.21 37.65 16.80
N LYS A 360 8.01 37.68 17.38
CA LYS A 360 7.79 37.33 18.80
C LYS A 360 7.87 35.84 19.04
N ALA A 361 8.46 35.45 20.16
CA ALA A 361 8.38 34.08 20.64
C ALA A 361 6.92 33.72 21.00
N PRO A 362 6.46 32.50 20.68
CA PRO A 362 5.13 32.05 21.09
C PRO A 362 5.02 32.01 22.61
N THR A 363 3.83 32.33 23.13
CA THR A 363 3.50 32.12 24.54
C THR A 363 3.28 30.62 24.80
N SER A 364 3.13 30.23 26.08
CA SER A 364 2.84 28.84 26.45
C SER A 364 1.48 28.32 25.96
N SER A 365 0.58 29.21 25.51
CA SER A 365 -0.72 28.86 24.93
C SER A 365 -0.76 29.00 23.41
N GLN A 366 0.33 29.44 22.79
CA GLN A 366 0.41 29.64 21.35
C GLN A 366 1.12 28.48 20.66
N LEU A 367 0.57 28.10 19.51
CA LEU A 367 1.14 27.13 18.59
C LEU A 367 1.85 27.88 17.47
N PHE A 368 3.04 27.41 17.13
CA PHE A 368 3.72 27.77 15.89
C PHE A 368 3.42 26.68 14.86
N LEU A 369 2.85 27.03 13.71
CA LEU A 369 2.43 26.08 12.68
C LEU A 369 3.07 26.41 11.34
N PHE A 370 3.40 25.38 10.58
CA PHE A 370 3.69 25.50 9.17
C PHE A 370 2.40 25.32 8.37
N PHE A 371 2.26 26.03 7.26
CA PHE A 371 1.18 25.76 6.32
C PHE A 371 1.60 25.98 4.87
N THR A 372 0.98 25.25 3.97
CA THR A 372 1.20 25.36 2.52
C THR A 372 -0.14 25.50 1.81
N VAL A 373 -0.13 26.20 0.68
CA VAL A 373 -1.28 26.28 -0.25
C VAL A 373 -1.01 25.27 -1.37
N GLY A 374 -1.91 24.33 -1.62
CA GLY A 374 -1.69 23.33 -2.66
C GLY A 374 -2.85 22.38 -2.90
N SER A 375 -2.79 21.66 -4.02
CA SER A 375 -3.60 20.46 -4.28
C SER A 375 -2.83 19.21 -3.88
N ASP A 376 -3.49 18.04 -3.83
CA ASP A 376 -2.90 16.73 -3.50
C ASP A 376 -1.66 16.32 -4.38
N VAL A 377 -1.23 17.17 -5.33
CA VAL A 377 -0.22 16.89 -6.36
C VAL A 377 1.07 17.73 -6.18
N GLN A 378 1.03 18.91 -5.55
CA GLN A 378 2.24 19.73 -5.28
C GLN A 378 2.08 20.61 -4.03
N PRO A 379 2.98 20.51 -3.02
CA PRO A 379 3.00 21.46 -1.92
C PRO A 379 3.55 22.81 -2.41
N GLY A 380 2.78 23.88 -2.22
CA GLY A 380 3.23 25.25 -2.49
C GLY A 380 4.28 25.75 -1.49
N THR A 381 4.57 27.05 -1.52
CA THR A 381 5.53 27.68 -0.59
C THR A 381 5.11 27.48 0.87
N GLU A 382 5.99 26.90 1.68
CA GLU A 382 5.82 26.77 3.14
C GLU A 382 5.81 28.15 3.80
N MET A 383 4.71 28.44 4.50
CA MET A 383 4.49 29.66 5.27
C MET A 383 4.39 29.30 6.76
N GLU A 384 4.66 30.27 7.63
CA GLU A 384 4.67 30.07 9.08
C GLU A 384 3.57 30.92 9.74
N ILE A 385 2.94 30.47 10.81
CA ILE A 385 1.98 31.27 11.57
C ILE A 385 2.01 30.94 13.06
N ILE A 386 1.73 31.94 13.91
CA ILE A 386 1.54 31.76 15.35
C ILE A 386 0.07 32.03 15.67
N VAL A 387 -0.58 31.08 16.33
CA VAL A 387 -2.00 31.14 16.71
C VAL A 387 -2.20 30.63 18.13
N GLU A 388 -3.26 31.04 18.82
CA GLU A 388 -3.60 30.47 20.13
C GLU A 388 -4.09 29.02 19.96
N GLU A 389 -3.73 28.11 20.88
CA GLU A 389 -4.20 26.72 20.87
C GLU A 389 -5.73 26.59 20.96
N THR A 390 -6.38 27.63 21.48
CA THR A 390 -7.84 27.74 21.66
C THR A 390 -8.56 28.34 20.46
N ILE A 391 -7.85 28.72 19.40
CA ILE A 391 -8.48 29.23 18.18
C ILE A 391 -9.31 28.13 17.51
N SER A 392 -10.47 28.50 16.97
CA SER A 392 -11.28 27.59 16.17
C SER A 392 -10.60 27.26 14.83
N VAL A 393 -10.92 26.12 14.23
CA VAL A 393 -10.46 25.79 12.87
C VAL A 393 -10.87 26.87 11.87
N ARG A 394 -12.10 27.38 11.98
CA ARG A 394 -12.63 28.45 11.11
C ARG A 394 -11.78 29.73 11.21
N ASP A 395 -11.47 30.16 12.42
CA ASP A 395 -10.71 31.39 12.61
C ASP A 395 -9.23 31.20 12.29
N CYS A 396 -8.67 30.00 12.51
CA CYS A 396 -7.33 29.64 12.05
C CYS A 396 -7.23 29.69 10.52
N LEU A 397 -8.20 29.10 9.82
CA LEU A 397 -8.29 29.15 8.36
C LEU A 397 -8.33 30.59 7.86
N LYS A 398 -9.17 31.45 8.44
CA LYS A 398 -9.23 32.88 8.06
C LYS A 398 -7.88 33.57 8.20
N LEU A 399 -7.15 33.32 9.29
CA LEU A 399 -5.81 33.90 9.47
C LEU A 399 -4.82 33.39 8.43
N MET A 400 -4.87 32.11 8.06
CA MET A 400 -4.00 31.54 7.02
C MET A 400 -4.36 32.07 5.62
N LEU A 401 -5.65 32.28 5.32
CA LEU A 401 -6.11 32.90 4.07
C LEU A 401 -5.67 34.36 3.97
N GLU A 402 -5.84 35.14 5.04
CA GLU A 402 -5.37 36.52 5.10
C GLU A 402 -3.85 36.59 4.90
N LYS A 403 -3.11 35.69 5.54
CA LYS A 403 -1.65 35.63 5.44
C LYS A 403 -1.14 35.19 4.07
N SER A 404 -1.88 34.32 3.38
CA SER A 404 -1.57 33.88 2.01
C SER A 404 -2.10 34.82 0.92
N GLY A 405 -2.90 35.83 1.29
CA GLY A 405 -3.51 36.76 0.35
C GLY A 405 -4.62 36.13 -0.51
N LEU A 406 -5.20 35.01 -0.07
CA LEU A 406 -6.23 34.29 -0.79
C LEU A 406 -7.62 34.84 -0.44
N PRO A 407 -8.43 35.24 -1.44
CA PRO A 407 -9.82 35.63 -1.22
C PRO A 407 -10.76 34.42 -1.26
N GLY A 408 -11.85 34.48 -0.49
CA GLY A 408 -12.99 33.57 -0.63
C GLY A 408 -13.24 32.67 0.58
N ASP A 409 -14.42 32.05 0.58
CA ASP A 409 -14.92 31.19 1.67
C ASP A 409 -14.81 29.69 1.33
N THR A 410 -14.28 29.35 0.14
CA THR A 410 -14.24 28.00 -0.43
C THR A 410 -12.91 27.30 -0.14
N TRP A 411 -12.52 27.25 1.13
CA TRP A 411 -11.26 26.64 1.56
C TRP A 411 -11.45 25.78 2.80
N HIS A 412 -10.60 24.78 2.95
CA HIS A 412 -10.56 23.97 4.17
C HIS A 412 -9.12 23.57 4.54
N LEU A 413 -8.95 23.19 5.80
CA LEU A 413 -7.67 22.75 6.33
C LEU A 413 -7.58 21.22 6.37
N ARG A 414 -6.42 20.68 6.02
CA ARG A 414 -6.03 19.29 6.30
C ARG A 414 -4.76 19.27 7.13
N LYS A 415 -4.63 18.30 8.03
CA LYS A 415 -3.35 18.02 8.69
C LYS A 415 -2.49 17.16 7.76
N MET A 416 -1.25 17.56 7.56
CA MET A 416 -0.27 16.75 6.84
C MET A 416 0.33 15.71 7.79
N ASP A 417 0.54 14.49 7.31
CA ASP A 417 1.21 13.45 8.08
C ASP A 417 2.74 13.49 7.94
N TRP A 418 3.42 12.59 8.65
CA TRP A 418 4.87 12.47 8.65
C TRP A 418 5.49 12.05 7.31
N CYS A 419 4.68 11.52 6.38
CA CYS A 419 5.07 11.18 5.01
C CYS A 419 4.77 12.31 4.02
N TYR A 420 4.34 13.48 4.50
CA TYR A 420 3.88 14.61 3.69
C TYR A 420 2.61 14.32 2.87
N GLU A 421 1.81 13.31 3.27
CA GLU A 421 0.52 13.04 2.67
C GLU A 421 -0.59 13.85 3.35
N ALA A 422 -1.58 14.29 2.57
CA ALA A 422 -2.73 15.04 3.08
C ALA A 422 -3.67 14.11 3.86
N GLY A 423 -3.84 14.35 5.16
CA GLY A 423 -4.76 13.62 6.02
C GLY A 423 -6.24 14.00 5.80
N GLU A 424 -7.11 13.57 6.70
CA GLU A 424 -8.54 13.93 6.65
C GLU A 424 -8.76 15.46 6.81
N PRO A 425 -9.79 16.02 6.16
CA PRO A 425 -10.18 17.42 6.36
C PRO A 425 -10.65 17.70 7.79
N LEU A 426 -10.22 18.84 8.32
CA LEU A 426 -10.64 19.38 9.62
C LEU A 426 -12.06 19.94 9.50
N CYS A 427 -13.07 19.06 9.56
CA CYS A 427 -14.47 19.46 9.34
C CYS A 427 -15.15 20.13 10.54
N GLU A 428 -14.57 20.02 11.73
CA GLU A 428 -15.14 20.60 12.95
C GLU A 428 -14.72 22.07 13.05
N GLU A 429 -15.35 22.92 12.23
CA GLU A 429 -14.99 24.34 12.08
C GLU A 429 -14.95 25.11 13.41
N ASP A 430 -15.85 24.79 14.34
CA ASP A 430 -15.96 25.45 15.64
C ASP A 430 -15.09 24.80 16.74
N ALA A 431 -14.49 23.63 16.46
CA ALA A 431 -13.56 22.98 17.39
C ALA A 431 -12.23 23.74 17.44
N THR A 432 -11.60 23.70 18.60
CA THR A 432 -10.30 24.33 18.81
C THR A 432 -9.17 23.46 18.27
N LEU A 433 -8.05 24.08 17.88
CA LEU A 433 -6.86 23.32 17.44
C LEU A 433 -6.38 22.31 18.48
N ARG A 434 -6.47 22.67 19.77
CA ARG A 434 -6.15 21.76 20.88
C ARG A 434 -7.07 20.54 20.96
N GLU A 435 -8.38 20.71 20.75
CA GLU A 435 -9.33 19.59 20.73
C GLU A 435 -9.03 18.60 19.59
N LEU A 436 -8.53 19.12 18.47
CA LEU A 436 -8.10 18.34 17.31
C LEU A 436 -6.67 17.81 17.39
N MET A 437 -6.01 17.94 18.55
CA MET A 437 -4.64 17.47 18.81
C MET A 437 -3.63 18.01 17.78
N ILE A 438 -3.81 19.26 17.35
CA ILE A 438 -2.81 20.00 16.58
C ILE A 438 -1.74 20.53 17.54
N CYS A 439 -0.48 20.24 17.23
CA CYS A 439 0.67 20.58 18.06
C CYS A 439 1.54 21.64 17.36
N SER A 440 2.32 22.36 18.16
CA SER A 440 3.32 23.30 17.65
C SER A 440 4.37 22.53 16.81
N GLY A 441 4.63 22.99 15.59
CA GLY A 441 5.46 22.34 14.58
C GLY A 441 4.70 21.49 13.56
N ASP A 442 3.40 21.27 13.74
CA ASP A 442 2.57 20.59 12.73
C ASP A 442 2.48 21.42 11.43
N THR A 443 2.27 20.71 10.32
CA THR A 443 2.04 21.31 9.00
C THR A 443 0.58 21.13 8.60
N LEU A 444 -0.08 22.25 8.24
CA LEU A 444 -1.45 22.26 7.71
C LEU A 444 -1.44 22.57 6.21
N LEU A 445 -2.37 21.96 5.48
CA LEU A 445 -2.55 22.16 4.05
C LEU A 445 -3.85 22.95 3.83
N LEU A 446 -3.75 24.07 3.10
CA LEU A 446 -4.91 24.82 2.60
C LEU A 446 -5.33 24.25 1.25
N ILE A 447 -6.52 23.65 1.21
CA ILE A 447 -7.10 23.09 -0.01
C ILE A 447 -8.34 23.88 -0.41
N GLU A 448 -8.46 24.17 -1.71
CA GLU A 448 -9.65 24.76 -2.31
C GLU A 448 -10.79 23.74 -2.40
N GLY A 449 -11.98 24.13 -1.94
CA GLY A 449 -13.20 23.33 -1.97
C GLY A 449 -14.01 23.46 -0.68
N GLU A 450 -15.33 23.50 -0.81
CA GLU A 450 -16.25 23.52 0.32
C GLU A 450 -16.37 22.13 0.94
N LEU A 451 -16.36 22.09 2.27
CA LEU A 451 -16.73 20.88 3.00
C LEU A 451 -18.25 20.75 3.01
N PRO A 452 -18.78 19.51 2.96
CA PRO A 452 -20.22 19.32 3.11
C PRO A 452 -20.68 19.90 4.45
N PRO A 453 -21.87 20.55 4.51
CA PRO A 453 -22.35 21.16 5.74
C PRO A 453 -22.41 20.14 6.90
N PRO A 454 -22.29 20.59 8.17
CA PRO A 454 -22.40 19.71 9.32
C PRO A 454 -23.69 18.87 9.27
N GLY A 455 -23.54 17.55 9.40
CA GLY A 455 -24.67 16.61 9.26
C GLY A 455 -25.04 16.27 7.82
N PHE A 456 -24.17 16.53 6.83
CA PHE A 456 -24.27 16.01 5.46
C PHE A 456 -23.14 15.04 5.15
N LEU A 457 -23.47 14.02 4.37
CA LEU A 457 -22.56 13.01 3.86
C LEU A 457 -22.31 13.26 2.39
N LYS A 458 -21.05 13.15 1.97
CA LYS A 458 -20.69 12.97 0.56
C LYS A 458 -20.54 11.48 0.29
N VAL A 459 -21.47 10.90 -0.45
CA VAL A 459 -21.56 9.45 -0.70
C VAL A 459 -21.25 9.16 -2.15
N PRO A 460 -20.12 8.50 -2.47
CA PRO A 460 -19.86 7.99 -3.81
C PRO A 460 -20.86 6.87 -4.13
N VAL A 461 -21.63 7.05 -5.20
CA VAL A 461 -22.67 6.10 -5.62
C VAL A 461 -22.23 5.31 -6.84
N TRP A 462 -22.43 4.00 -6.77
CA TRP A 462 -22.10 3.04 -7.82
C TRP A 462 -23.34 2.27 -8.28
N TRP A 463 -23.33 1.82 -9.52
CA TRP A 463 -24.31 0.88 -10.05
C TRP A 463 -23.72 -0.52 -10.05
N TYR A 464 -24.42 -1.45 -9.42
CA TYR A 464 -24.04 -2.86 -9.38
C TYR A 464 -24.72 -3.62 -10.52
N GLN A 465 -23.91 -4.16 -11.45
CA GLN A 465 -24.39 -5.03 -12.52
C GLN A 465 -23.98 -6.49 -12.26
N PRO A 466 -24.91 -7.34 -11.80
CA PRO A 466 -24.66 -8.77 -11.72
C PRO A 466 -24.70 -9.39 -13.13
N TRP A 467 -23.62 -10.08 -13.54
CA TRP A 467 -23.60 -10.78 -14.83
C TRP A 467 -24.53 -12.00 -14.83
N GLY A 468 -25.43 -12.04 -15.82
CA GLY A 468 -26.28 -13.16 -16.21
C GLY A 468 -27.10 -12.75 -17.43
N PRO A 469 -27.37 -13.62 -18.41
CA PRO A 469 -28.14 -13.23 -19.60
C PRO A 469 -29.55 -12.83 -19.17
N MET A 470 -29.81 -11.52 -19.08
CA MET A 470 -31.15 -10.98 -19.00
C MET A 470 -31.88 -11.44 -20.26
N GLY A 471 -32.76 -12.43 -20.09
CA GLY A 471 -33.64 -12.88 -21.15
C GLY A 471 -34.44 -11.70 -21.70
N HIS A 472 -34.03 -11.24 -22.89
CA HIS A 472 -34.89 -10.72 -23.93
C HIS A 472 -35.98 -9.73 -23.48
N TRP A 473 -35.60 -8.47 -23.21
CA TRP A 473 -36.54 -7.37 -23.33
C TRP A 473 -36.73 -7.08 -24.83
N LYS A 474 -37.78 -7.63 -25.43
CA LYS A 474 -38.31 -7.07 -26.69
C LYS A 474 -39.58 -6.31 -26.36
N SER A 475 -39.50 -5.00 -26.55
CA SER A 475 -40.43 -4.18 -27.31
C SER A 475 -41.92 -4.29 -26.95
N HIS A 476 -42.44 -3.20 -26.37
CA HIS A 476 -43.81 -2.65 -26.42
C HIS A 476 -45.05 -3.57 -26.56
N PRO A 477 -46.12 -3.30 -25.79
CA PRO A 477 -47.34 -4.10 -25.82
C PRO A 477 -48.22 -3.69 -27.00
N ASP A 478 -48.56 -4.65 -27.86
CA ASP A 478 -49.72 -4.52 -28.73
C ASP A 478 -50.76 -5.60 -28.44
N GLN A 479 -52.01 -5.14 -28.39
CA GLN A 479 -53.21 -5.83 -27.95
C GLN A 479 -53.55 -7.06 -28.82
N ARG A 480 -53.90 -8.19 -28.19
CA ARG A 480 -55.24 -8.82 -28.22
C ARG A 480 -55.24 -10.30 -27.79
N THR A 481 -56.09 -10.59 -26.80
CA THR A 481 -56.90 -11.82 -26.58
C THR A 481 -56.29 -13.20 -26.82
N GLY A 482 -56.16 -13.98 -25.74
CA GLY A 482 -56.14 -15.46 -25.79
C GLY A 482 -55.74 -16.09 -24.45
N THR A 483 -56.60 -16.92 -23.89
CA THR A 483 -56.51 -17.62 -22.60
C THR A 483 -55.24 -18.48 -22.36
N PRO A 484 -54.85 -18.75 -21.10
CA PRO A 484 -53.64 -19.50 -20.78
C PRO A 484 -53.86 -21.02 -20.89
N SER A 485 -52.82 -21.76 -21.28
CA SER A 485 -52.73 -23.21 -21.04
C SER A 485 -51.29 -23.61 -20.69
N PRO A 486 -51.10 -24.66 -19.86
CA PRO A 486 -49.86 -24.90 -19.15
C PRO A 486 -49.01 -26.01 -19.79
N GLY A 487 -47.68 -25.84 -19.74
CA GLY A 487 -46.71 -26.91 -19.92
C GLY A 487 -46.01 -26.93 -21.28
N GLY A 488 -44.68 -26.80 -21.28
CA GLY A 488 -43.87 -26.92 -22.49
C GLY A 488 -42.40 -26.56 -22.31
N VAL A 489 -41.63 -27.49 -21.75
CA VAL A 489 -40.24 -27.86 -22.08
C VAL A 489 -39.45 -26.85 -22.93
N TRP A 490 -38.44 -26.21 -22.32
CA TRP A 490 -37.44 -25.44 -23.07
C TRP A 490 -36.36 -26.37 -23.63
N ARG A 491 -36.39 -26.53 -24.95
CA ARG A 491 -35.36 -27.19 -25.75
C ARG A 491 -34.29 -26.13 -26.08
N ALA A 492 -33.03 -26.41 -25.76
CA ALA A 492 -31.90 -25.55 -26.10
C ALA A 492 -31.63 -25.60 -27.62
N ALA A 493 -31.52 -24.43 -28.26
CA ALA A 493 -30.94 -24.28 -29.59
C ALA A 493 -29.48 -23.84 -29.43
N SER A 494 -28.59 -24.62 -30.02
CA SER A 494 -27.15 -24.39 -30.09
C SER A 494 -26.80 -23.24 -31.03
N THR A 495 -25.89 -22.36 -30.60
CA THR A 495 -25.02 -21.62 -31.54
C THR A 495 -23.63 -21.46 -30.92
N GLN A 496 -22.63 -21.95 -31.65
CA GLN A 496 -21.20 -21.84 -31.34
C GLN A 496 -20.69 -20.41 -31.52
N GLY A 497 -19.74 -19.98 -30.68
CA GLY A 497 -18.88 -18.82 -30.94
C GLY A 497 -18.03 -18.40 -29.74
N ALA A 498 -16.74 -18.81 -29.77
CA ALA A 498 -15.54 -18.28 -29.08
C ALA A 498 -15.49 -18.19 -27.52
N PRO A 499 -14.44 -18.75 -26.86
CA PRO A 499 -14.18 -18.56 -25.45
C PRO A 499 -13.10 -17.47 -25.23
N GLY A 500 -13.44 -16.43 -24.46
CA GLY A 500 -12.50 -15.42 -23.99
C GLY A 500 -13.10 -14.70 -22.77
N ASP A 501 -12.32 -14.63 -21.69
CA ASP A 501 -12.62 -14.08 -20.36
C ASP A 501 -13.65 -14.80 -19.49
N LEU A 502 -13.13 -15.70 -18.63
CA LEU A 502 -13.83 -16.32 -17.51
C LEU A 502 -13.21 -15.85 -16.19
N HIS A 503 -13.24 -14.54 -15.93
CA HIS A 503 -13.36 -14.02 -14.58
C HIS A 503 -14.69 -13.28 -14.48
N GLY A 504 -15.61 -13.80 -13.66
CA GLY A 504 -16.86 -13.12 -13.34
C GLY A 504 -16.59 -11.90 -12.48
N GLU A 505 -16.06 -10.85 -13.09
CA GLU A 505 -15.86 -9.56 -12.46
C GLU A 505 -17.23 -8.91 -12.26
N VAL A 506 -17.53 -8.58 -11.02
CA VAL A 506 -18.67 -7.74 -10.68
C VAL A 506 -18.38 -6.35 -11.25
N SER A 507 -19.17 -5.90 -12.22
CA SER A 507 -18.99 -4.54 -12.74
C SER A 507 -19.71 -3.54 -11.83
N LEU A 508 -18.93 -2.75 -11.09
CA LEU A 508 -19.38 -1.53 -10.45
C LEU A 508 -19.16 -0.36 -11.40
N ARG A 509 -20.23 0.38 -11.74
CA ARG A 509 -20.14 1.58 -12.57
C ARG A 509 -20.37 2.81 -11.71
N TYR A 510 -19.39 3.70 -11.64
CA TYR A 510 -19.52 4.95 -10.90
C TYR A 510 -20.65 5.83 -11.48
N LEU A 511 -21.55 6.32 -10.61
CA LEU A 511 -22.66 7.20 -10.98
C LEU A 511 -22.40 8.66 -10.62
N GLY A 512 -21.59 8.92 -9.60
CA GLY A 512 -21.30 10.26 -9.09
C GLY A 512 -21.33 10.33 -7.57
N ASP A 513 -20.93 11.48 -7.02
CA ASP A 513 -21.01 11.77 -5.60
C ASP A 513 -22.35 12.44 -5.26
N LEU A 514 -23.02 11.97 -4.22
CA LEU A 514 -24.20 12.59 -3.65
C LEU A 514 -23.89 13.30 -2.35
N GLU A 515 -24.30 14.56 -2.24
CA GLU A 515 -24.35 15.28 -0.98
C GLU A 515 -25.75 15.16 -0.37
N ILE A 516 -25.86 14.44 0.74
CA ILE A 516 -27.15 14.12 1.36
C ILE A 516 -27.07 14.25 2.88
N SER A 517 -28.11 14.79 3.50
CA SER A 517 -28.17 14.92 4.96
C SER A 517 -28.11 13.56 5.66
N GLU A 518 -27.40 13.46 6.77
CA GLU A 518 -27.38 12.31 7.69
C GLU A 518 -28.78 11.98 8.25
N ASP A 519 -29.66 12.98 8.34
CA ASP A 519 -31.06 12.83 8.75
C ASP A 519 -31.98 12.35 7.61
N ALA A 520 -31.50 12.35 6.37
CA ALA A 520 -32.25 11.83 5.23
C ALA A 520 -32.47 10.34 5.38
N THR A 521 -33.55 9.86 4.76
CA THR A 521 -33.92 8.45 4.72
C THR A 521 -33.21 7.72 3.59
N LEU A 522 -33.09 6.39 3.71
CA LEU A 522 -32.58 5.56 2.62
C LEU A 522 -33.38 5.71 1.31
N ALA A 523 -34.70 5.97 1.41
CA ALA A 523 -35.54 6.27 0.26
C ALA A 523 -35.09 7.53 -0.48
N GLU A 524 -34.73 8.58 0.26
CA GLU A 524 -34.25 9.84 -0.30
C GLU A 524 -32.88 9.67 -0.96
N LEU A 525 -31.97 8.89 -0.35
CA LEU A 525 -30.69 8.53 -0.98
C LEU A 525 -30.91 7.83 -2.33
N LYS A 526 -31.78 6.81 -2.35
CA LYS A 526 -32.11 6.09 -3.59
C LYS A 526 -32.79 7.01 -4.61
N SER A 527 -33.68 7.90 -4.18
CA SER A 527 -34.35 8.86 -5.05
C SER A 527 -33.39 9.88 -5.66
N GLN A 528 -32.40 10.36 -4.91
CA GLN A 528 -31.36 11.26 -5.44
C GLN A 528 -30.39 10.50 -6.35
N ALA A 529 -30.03 9.26 -6.04
CA ALA A 529 -29.22 8.45 -6.94
C ALA A 529 -29.93 8.15 -8.28
N MET A 530 -31.26 8.04 -8.26
CA MET A 530 -32.07 7.93 -9.48
C MET A 530 -31.95 9.17 -10.39
N THR A 531 -31.71 10.37 -9.84
CA THR A 531 -31.51 11.58 -10.67
C THR A 531 -30.13 11.60 -11.32
N LEU A 532 -29.09 11.07 -10.65
CA LEU A 532 -27.76 10.89 -11.25
C LEU A 532 -27.78 9.93 -12.45
N SER A 533 -28.68 8.96 -12.43
CA SER A 533 -28.82 7.92 -13.46
C SER A 533 -29.74 8.31 -14.63
N SER A 534 -30.14 9.59 -14.73
CA SER A 534 -30.98 10.14 -15.81
C SER A 534 -30.35 10.05 -17.22
N SER A 535 -29.08 9.66 -17.33
CA SER A 535 -28.37 9.37 -18.59
C SER A 535 -28.36 7.86 -18.96
N SER A 536 -28.99 7.00 -18.14
CA SER A 536 -28.99 5.54 -18.33
C SER A 536 -30.23 5.03 -19.08
N GLU A 537 -30.10 3.90 -19.78
CA GLU A 537 -31.18 3.23 -20.53
C GLU A 537 -32.28 2.63 -19.63
N PHE A 538 -32.20 2.78 -18.30
CA PHE A 538 -33.07 2.10 -17.35
C PHE A 538 -34.17 3.03 -16.80
N VAL A 539 -35.43 2.70 -17.08
CA VAL A 539 -36.58 3.35 -16.44
C VAL A 539 -36.82 2.69 -15.09
N ILE A 540 -36.38 3.32 -14.01
CA ILE A 540 -36.61 2.86 -12.63
C ILE A 540 -37.92 3.46 -12.10
N PRO A 541 -38.98 2.67 -11.86
CA PRO A 541 -40.30 3.23 -11.53
C PRO A 541 -40.39 3.87 -10.14
N SER A 542 -39.67 3.34 -9.16
CA SER A 542 -39.67 3.84 -7.79
C SER A 542 -38.36 3.46 -7.06
N PRO A 543 -37.98 4.19 -5.99
CA PRO A 543 -36.84 3.82 -5.15
C PRO A 543 -36.95 2.42 -4.52
N ALA A 544 -38.15 1.83 -4.46
CA ALA A 544 -38.35 0.48 -3.93
C ALA A 544 -37.86 -0.63 -4.87
N PHE A 545 -37.56 -0.32 -6.13
CA PHE A 545 -36.90 -1.23 -7.08
C PHE A 545 -35.38 -1.25 -6.92
N LEU A 546 -34.82 -0.42 -6.04
CA LEU A 546 -33.39 -0.36 -5.79
C LEU A 546 -33.04 -1.00 -4.46
N ARG A 547 -32.07 -1.90 -4.48
CA ARG A 547 -31.39 -2.40 -3.29
C ARG A 547 -30.06 -1.67 -3.13
N ALA A 548 -29.75 -1.23 -1.91
CA ALA A 548 -28.54 -0.47 -1.64
C ALA A 548 -27.60 -1.26 -0.73
N TRP A 549 -26.31 -1.27 -1.07
CA TRP A 549 -25.26 -1.97 -0.34
C TRP A 549 -24.10 -1.02 -0.08
N THR A 550 -23.37 -1.19 1.03
CA THR A 550 -22.02 -0.60 1.12
C THR A 550 -21.07 -1.34 0.18
N VAL A 551 -20.02 -0.69 -0.31
CA VAL A 551 -18.97 -1.34 -1.11
C VAL A 551 -17.79 -1.67 -0.20
N GLU A 552 -17.34 -2.92 -0.26
CA GLU A 552 -16.16 -3.45 0.45
C GLU A 552 -15.31 -4.23 -0.56
N SER A 553 -14.05 -3.81 -0.77
CA SER A 553 -13.13 -4.44 -1.75
C SER A 553 -13.74 -4.63 -3.13
N GLN A 554 -14.37 -3.57 -3.68
CA GLN A 554 -15.06 -3.59 -4.98
C GLN A 554 -16.23 -4.58 -5.07
N ARG A 555 -16.85 -4.96 -3.95
CA ARG A 555 -18.00 -5.89 -3.89
C ARG A 555 -19.10 -5.38 -2.94
N PRO A 556 -20.36 -5.82 -3.13
CA PRO A 556 -21.43 -5.54 -2.16
C PRO A 556 -21.09 -6.13 -0.79
N GLY A 557 -21.00 -5.28 0.22
CA GLY A 557 -20.76 -5.61 1.62
C GLY A 557 -22.05 -5.68 2.42
N ARG A 558 -22.34 -4.63 3.19
CA ARG A 558 -23.50 -4.57 4.10
C ARG A 558 -24.74 -4.04 3.39
N LEU A 559 -25.85 -4.78 3.51
CA LEU A 559 -27.17 -4.38 3.02
C LEU A 559 -27.73 -3.20 3.82
N LEU A 560 -28.14 -2.13 3.12
CA LEU A 560 -28.88 -1.01 3.70
C LEU A 560 -30.38 -1.30 3.58
N ARG A 561 -31.01 -1.60 4.73
CA ARG A 561 -32.41 -2.07 4.84
C ARG A 561 -33.35 -0.95 5.25
N THR A 562 -34.64 -1.06 4.99
CA THR A 562 -35.67 -0.11 5.48
C THR A 562 -35.58 1.27 4.85
N ASN A 563 -36.40 1.52 3.84
CA ASN A 563 -36.44 2.79 3.12
C ASN A 563 -36.72 4.04 4.00
N ARG A 564 -37.32 3.86 5.20
CA ARG A 564 -37.67 4.97 6.11
C ARG A 564 -36.59 5.27 7.17
N GLN A 565 -35.57 4.44 7.26
CA GLN A 565 -34.52 4.59 8.26
C GLN A 565 -33.54 5.69 7.85
N GLN A 566 -33.09 6.48 8.83
CA GLN A 566 -32.19 7.62 8.60
C GLN A 566 -30.75 7.15 8.35
N LEU A 567 -30.01 7.87 7.51
CA LEU A 567 -28.64 7.51 7.11
C LEU A 567 -27.68 7.43 8.31
N LYS A 568 -27.81 8.33 9.29
CA LYS A 568 -27.00 8.31 10.53
C LYS A 568 -27.10 7.01 11.31
N GLU A 569 -28.24 6.31 11.25
CA GLU A 569 -28.45 5.07 11.99
C GLU A 569 -27.63 3.91 11.42
N TYR A 570 -27.29 3.94 10.12
CA TYR A 570 -26.41 2.95 9.53
C TYR A 570 -24.93 3.16 9.88
N ARG A 571 -24.57 4.31 10.46
CA ARG A 571 -23.18 4.68 10.77
C ARG A 571 -22.29 4.56 9.52
N LEU A 572 -22.74 5.15 8.41
CA LEU A 572 -21.91 5.26 7.21
C LEU A 572 -20.75 6.20 7.55
N GLY A 573 -19.51 5.71 7.47
CA GLY A 573 -18.33 6.56 7.60
C GLY A 573 -18.21 7.54 6.43
N ARG A 574 -17.41 8.59 6.58
CA ARG A 574 -17.28 9.69 5.60
C ARG A 574 -16.74 9.27 4.22
N LYS A 575 -16.10 8.09 4.13
CA LYS A 575 -15.61 7.47 2.89
C LYS A 575 -16.43 6.24 2.46
N THR A 576 -17.65 6.07 2.97
CA THR A 576 -18.45 4.89 2.63
C THR A 576 -19.01 5.02 1.23
N GLU A 577 -18.56 4.13 0.36
CA GLU A 577 -19.13 3.94 -0.96
C GLU A 577 -20.42 3.11 -0.89
N VAL A 578 -21.42 3.49 -1.69
CA VAL A 578 -22.70 2.79 -1.77
C VAL A 578 -22.96 2.34 -3.20
N CYS A 579 -23.29 1.07 -3.39
CA CYS A 579 -23.72 0.56 -4.68
C CYS A 579 -25.22 0.21 -4.70
N LEU A 580 -25.84 0.42 -5.87
CA LEU A 580 -27.25 0.21 -6.11
C LEU A 580 -27.47 -0.93 -7.10
N GLU A 581 -28.32 -1.87 -6.71
CA GLU A 581 -28.72 -3.05 -7.48
C GLU A 581 -30.19 -2.89 -7.91
N LEU A 582 -30.46 -3.02 -9.21
CA LEU A 582 -31.82 -2.98 -9.76
C LEU A 582 -32.54 -4.32 -9.56
N LEU A 583 -33.73 -4.25 -8.99
CA LEU A 583 -34.58 -5.41 -8.72
C LEU A 583 -35.72 -5.52 -9.75
N GLN A 584 -36.18 -6.76 -9.96
CA GLN A 584 -37.31 -7.07 -10.85
C GLN A 584 -38.68 -6.71 -10.23
N LYS A 585 -38.73 -6.54 -8.91
CA LYS A 585 -39.94 -6.21 -8.15
C LYS A 585 -39.58 -5.31 -6.98
N GLU A 586 -40.57 -4.55 -6.49
CA GLU A 586 -40.39 -3.76 -5.29
C GLU A 586 -39.98 -4.64 -4.10
N GLU A 587 -38.98 -4.16 -3.37
CA GLU A 587 -38.46 -4.83 -2.21
C GLU A 587 -39.01 -4.22 -0.92
N ASN A 588 -39.55 -5.09 -0.07
CA ASN A 588 -40.03 -4.77 1.26
C ASN A 588 -39.52 -5.84 2.23
N LEU A 589 -38.28 -5.71 2.67
CA LEU A 589 -37.67 -6.63 3.65
C LEU A 589 -38.05 -6.23 5.07
N GLY A 590 -38.54 -7.18 5.84
CA GLY A 590 -38.72 -7.05 7.28
C GLY A 590 -37.39 -7.12 8.03
N PRO A 591 -37.38 -6.77 9.34
CA PRO A 591 -36.17 -6.78 10.17
C PRO A 591 -35.60 -8.19 10.43
N GLN A 592 -36.42 -9.24 10.26
CA GLN A 592 -36.03 -10.64 10.43
C GLN A 592 -35.84 -11.38 9.10
N ASP A 593 -36.07 -10.71 7.97
CA ASP A 593 -35.87 -11.30 6.65
C ASP A 593 -34.39 -11.28 6.30
N VAL A 594 -33.87 -12.35 5.73
CA VAL A 594 -32.49 -12.45 5.23
C VAL A 594 -32.53 -12.72 3.75
N VAL A 595 -31.76 -11.96 2.97
CA VAL A 595 -31.66 -12.16 1.52
C VAL A 595 -30.43 -13.00 1.21
N LEU A 596 -30.65 -14.18 0.62
CA LEU A 596 -29.60 -15.13 0.26
C LEU A 596 -29.56 -15.30 -1.26
N ARG A 597 -28.35 -15.32 -1.81
CA ARG A 597 -28.10 -15.48 -3.24
C ARG A 597 -28.06 -16.97 -3.59
N THR A 598 -29.18 -17.53 -4.03
CA THR A 598 -29.27 -18.97 -4.28
C THR A 598 -28.85 -19.35 -5.69
N ARG A 599 -28.15 -20.48 -5.82
CA ARG A 599 -27.67 -21.03 -7.08
C ARG A 599 -28.02 -22.52 -7.14
N MET A 600 -28.80 -22.93 -8.13
CA MET A 600 -29.13 -24.34 -8.35
C MET A 600 -27.99 -25.03 -9.10
N ARG A 601 -27.55 -26.19 -8.61
CA ARG A 601 -26.56 -27.03 -9.28
C ARG A 601 -27.13 -27.57 -10.60
N LEU A 602 -26.35 -27.45 -11.68
CA LEU A 602 -26.72 -28.03 -12.96
C LEU A 602 -26.42 -29.53 -12.94
N PRO A 603 -27.39 -30.41 -13.26
CA PRO A 603 -27.14 -31.84 -13.31
C PRO A 603 -26.07 -32.23 -14.32
N GLY A 604 -25.13 -33.06 -13.90
CA GLY A 604 -24.03 -33.62 -14.70
C GLY A 604 -22.85 -32.67 -14.85
N GLU A 605 -22.93 -31.46 -14.29
CA GLU A 605 -21.99 -30.38 -14.55
C GLU A 605 -21.41 -29.81 -13.26
N ARG A 606 -20.11 -29.50 -13.27
CA ARG A 606 -19.47 -28.74 -12.18
C ARG A 606 -19.74 -27.23 -12.26
N ALA A 607 -20.99 -26.85 -12.53
CA ALA A 607 -21.45 -25.48 -12.73
C ALA A 607 -22.79 -25.21 -12.04
N TYR A 608 -23.18 -23.93 -11.92
CA TYR A 608 -24.43 -23.51 -11.28
C TYR A 608 -25.26 -22.66 -12.24
N ALA A 609 -26.59 -22.74 -12.09
CA ALA A 609 -27.53 -21.84 -12.74
C ALA A 609 -27.35 -20.39 -12.26
N PRO A 610 -27.86 -19.39 -13.02
CA PRO A 610 -27.85 -18.00 -12.61
C PRO A 610 -28.39 -17.79 -11.20
N CYS A 611 -27.82 -16.79 -10.52
CA CYS A 611 -28.18 -16.47 -9.14
C CYS A 611 -29.62 -15.96 -9.04
N VAL A 612 -30.37 -16.47 -8.06
CA VAL A 612 -31.73 -16.00 -7.75
C VAL A 612 -31.83 -15.67 -6.26
N ASP A 613 -32.38 -14.52 -5.95
CA ASP A 613 -32.57 -14.09 -4.57
C ASP A 613 -33.67 -14.88 -3.86
N LEU A 614 -33.32 -15.41 -2.69
CA LEU A 614 -34.23 -16.03 -1.74
C LEU A 614 -34.36 -15.15 -0.51
N VAL A 615 -35.57 -14.71 -0.22
CA VAL A 615 -35.90 -14.08 1.07
C VAL A 615 -36.28 -15.17 2.07
N TRP A 616 -35.57 -15.22 3.18
CA TRP A 616 -35.77 -16.16 4.28
C TRP A 616 -36.18 -15.43 5.57
N ASP A 617 -37.39 -15.69 6.05
CA ASP A 617 -37.87 -15.20 7.34
C ASP A 617 -37.25 -16.01 8.49
N THR A 618 -36.43 -15.35 9.29
CA THR A 618 -35.71 -15.95 10.42
C THR A 618 -36.43 -15.82 11.76
N ALA A 619 -37.65 -15.29 11.80
CA ALA A 619 -38.47 -15.24 13.03
C ALA A 619 -38.72 -16.63 13.61
N ARG A 620 -38.67 -17.67 12.78
CA ARG A 620 -38.80 -19.10 13.18
C ARG A 620 -37.47 -19.73 13.64
N GLY A 621 -36.41 -18.95 13.74
CA GLY A 621 -35.09 -19.36 14.20
C GLY A 621 -34.11 -19.62 13.06
N TRP A 622 -32.83 -19.35 13.36
CA TRP A 622 -31.68 -19.47 12.46
C TRP A 622 -31.13 -20.90 12.38
N THR A 623 -31.97 -21.87 12.02
CA THR A 623 -31.58 -23.29 12.02
C THR A 623 -31.39 -23.82 10.60
N ALA A 624 -30.54 -24.85 10.44
CA ALA A 624 -30.39 -25.57 9.18
C ALA A 624 -31.73 -26.14 8.66
N GLY A 625 -32.60 -26.60 9.58
CA GLY A 625 -33.91 -27.14 9.23
C GLY A 625 -34.86 -26.10 8.65
N SER A 626 -34.95 -24.92 9.28
CA SER A 626 -35.83 -23.84 8.79
C SER A 626 -35.34 -23.25 7.46
N LEU A 627 -34.02 -23.08 7.29
CA LEU A 627 -33.44 -22.70 6.00
C LEU A 627 -33.74 -23.75 4.92
N ARG A 628 -33.54 -25.03 5.23
CA ARG A 628 -33.80 -26.11 4.27
C ARG A 628 -35.26 -26.18 3.85
N GLN A 629 -36.20 -26.09 4.78
CA GLN A 629 -37.62 -26.04 4.44
C GLN A 629 -37.94 -24.86 3.51
N ARG A 630 -37.35 -23.69 3.77
CA ARG A 630 -37.55 -22.51 2.94
C ARG A 630 -36.98 -22.70 1.53
N VAL A 631 -35.76 -23.24 1.41
CA VAL A 631 -35.11 -23.54 0.12
C VAL A 631 -35.87 -24.63 -0.64
N ALA A 632 -36.33 -25.68 0.03
CA ALA A 632 -37.11 -26.76 -0.54
C ALA A 632 -38.42 -26.23 -1.15
N HIS A 633 -39.13 -25.38 -0.40
CA HIS A 633 -40.32 -24.69 -0.89
C HIS A 633 -40.00 -23.79 -2.09
N PHE A 634 -38.90 -23.03 -2.04
CA PHE A 634 -38.47 -22.16 -3.13
C PHE A 634 -38.17 -22.94 -4.42
N CYS A 635 -37.53 -24.10 -4.30
CA CYS A 635 -37.18 -24.97 -5.43
C CYS A 635 -38.32 -25.90 -5.86
N SER A 636 -39.44 -25.93 -5.13
CA SER A 636 -40.52 -26.91 -5.30
C SER A 636 -40.03 -28.37 -5.22
N LEU A 637 -39.14 -28.66 -4.26
CA LEU A 637 -38.56 -29.98 -4.01
C LEU A 637 -38.86 -30.45 -2.58
N PRO A 638 -38.89 -31.78 -2.31
CA PRO A 638 -38.95 -32.30 -0.95
C PRO A 638 -37.72 -31.90 -0.13
N ALA A 639 -37.91 -31.56 1.14
CA ALA A 639 -36.81 -31.11 2.01
C ALA A 639 -35.76 -32.20 2.26
N GLU A 640 -36.12 -33.47 2.13
CA GLU A 640 -35.22 -34.63 2.26
C GLU A 640 -34.40 -34.89 0.99
N LYS A 641 -34.73 -34.20 -0.10
CA LYS A 641 -34.15 -34.40 -1.43
C LYS A 641 -33.35 -33.19 -1.91
N ILE A 642 -32.98 -32.31 -0.97
CA ILE A 642 -32.10 -31.19 -1.26
C ILE A 642 -30.92 -31.15 -0.30
N GLU A 643 -29.78 -30.75 -0.84
CA GLU A 643 -28.62 -30.35 -0.05
C GLU A 643 -28.26 -28.91 -0.32
N ILE A 644 -27.71 -28.28 0.69
CA ILE A 644 -27.46 -26.84 0.72
C ILE A 644 -26.03 -26.64 1.21
N ALA A 645 -25.27 -25.77 0.56
CA ALA A 645 -23.95 -25.35 1.01
C ALA A 645 -23.80 -23.84 0.94
N LYS A 646 -23.08 -23.24 1.88
CA LYS A 646 -22.67 -21.83 1.82
C LYS A 646 -21.37 -21.72 1.03
N TYR A 647 -21.29 -20.75 0.12
CA TYR A 647 -20.05 -20.40 -0.56
C TYR A 647 -19.26 -19.33 0.22
N PHE A 648 -17.95 -19.50 0.31
CA PHE A 648 -16.99 -18.53 0.84
C PHE A 648 -16.09 -18.05 -0.30
N PRO A 649 -16.41 -16.91 -0.94
CA PRO A 649 -15.67 -16.41 -2.10
C PRO A 649 -14.19 -16.16 -1.82
N GLU A 650 -13.83 -15.78 -0.60
CA GLU A 650 -12.45 -15.46 -0.21
C GLU A 650 -11.57 -16.70 -0.06
N LYS A 651 -12.19 -17.89 0.04
CA LYS A 651 -11.53 -19.19 0.17
C LYS A 651 -11.81 -20.12 -1.00
N PHE A 652 -12.71 -19.72 -1.90
CA PHE A 652 -13.27 -20.55 -2.95
C PHE A 652 -13.85 -21.88 -2.39
N GLU A 653 -14.42 -21.85 -1.18
CA GLU A 653 -14.88 -23.04 -0.46
C GLU A 653 -16.40 -23.10 -0.36
N TRP A 654 -16.94 -24.31 -0.53
CA TRP A 654 -18.33 -24.62 -0.23
C TRP A 654 -18.40 -25.40 1.07
N LEU A 655 -19.21 -24.92 2.01
CA LEU A 655 -19.45 -25.57 3.29
C LEU A 655 -20.88 -26.12 3.36
N PRO A 656 -21.08 -27.44 3.29
CA PRO A 656 -22.39 -28.06 3.40
C PRO A 656 -23.09 -27.73 4.72
N ILE A 657 -24.36 -27.34 4.64
CA ILE A 657 -25.23 -27.05 5.78
C ILE A 657 -26.00 -28.34 6.10
N SER A 658 -25.39 -29.20 6.92
CA SER A 658 -26.00 -30.44 7.36
C SER A 658 -27.10 -30.18 8.40
N SER A 659 -28.28 -30.76 8.21
CA SER A 659 -29.26 -30.91 9.30
C SER A 659 -28.81 -32.07 10.17
N TRP A 660 -28.51 -31.83 11.44
CA TRP A 660 -28.20 -32.90 12.37
C TRP A 660 -29.42 -33.81 12.56
N ASN A 661 -29.44 -34.96 11.88
CA ASN A 661 -30.35 -36.08 12.13
C ASN A 661 -29.65 -37.40 11.75
N GLN A 662 -28.58 -37.74 12.48
CA GLN A 662 -28.11 -39.13 12.57
C GLN A 662 -27.95 -39.54 14.05
N GLN A 663 -28.32 -40.78 14.31
CA GLN A 663 -28.67 -41.35 15.60
C GLN A 663 -27.50 -41.39 16.62
N LEU A 664 -27.86 -41.13 17.88
CA LEU A 664 -27.31 -41.72 19.12
C LEU A 664 -25.85 -42.24 19.08
N THR A 665 -24.88 -41.37 19.40
CA THR A 665 -23.71 -41.79 20.20
C THR A 665 -23.31 -40.73 21.21
N LYS A 666 -22.73 -41.19 22.32
CA LYS A 666 -22.82 -40.60 23.67
C LYS A 666 -21.95 -39.35 23.86
N ARG A 667 -22.54 -38.40 24.61
CA ARG A 667 -21.92 -37.39 25.50
C ARG A 667 -20.94 -36.38 24.87
N LYS A 668 -21.47 -35.23 24.44
CA LYS A 668 -20.87 -33.89 24.63
C LYS A 668 -21.98 -32.81 24.55
N LYS A 669 -21.86 -31.75 25.34
CA LYS A 669 -22.87 -30.67 25.53
C LYS A 669 -23.39 -30.12 24.18
N LYS A 670 -24.72 -30.08 24.00
CA LYS A 670 -25.41 -29.47 22.85
C LYS A 670 -24.99 -28.01 22.68
N LYS A 671 -24.30 -27.68 21.58
CA LYS A 671 -24.14 -26.31 21.10
C LYS A 671 -25.35 -25.99 20.22
N GLN A 672 -25.92 -24.81 20.39
CA GLN A 672 -27.14 -24.37 19.71
C GLN A 672 -26.89 -24.24 18.20
N ASP A 673 -27.72 -24.89 17.37
CA ASP A 673 -27.70 -24.82 15.89
C ASP A 673 -28.16 -23.41 15.43
N ASN A 674 -27.30 -22.40 15.58
CA ASN A 674 -27.52 -21.06 15.02
C ASN A 674 -26.59 -20.82 13.82
N LEU A 675 -27.17 -20.65 12.63
CA LEU A 675 -26.44 -20.39 11.37
C LEU A 675 -25.74 -19.02 11.32
N GLN A 676 -26.06 -18.09 12.24
CA GLN A 676 -25.30 -16.83 12.38
C GLN A 676 -23.92 -17.03 13.02
N GLY A 677 -23.74 -18.13 13.74
CA GLY A 677 -22.49 -18.45 14.42
C GLY A 677 -21.55 -19.29 13.56
N ALA A 678 -20.36 -19.55 14.11
CA ALA A 678 -19.43 -20.50 13.53
C ALA A 678 -20.10 -21.88 13.33
N PRO A 679 -19.85 -22.58 12.21
CA PRO A 679 -18.88 -22.23 11.16
C PRO A 679 -19.44 -21.38 10.01
N TYR A 680 -20.75 -21.13 9.95
CA TYR A 680 -21.41 -20.61 8.75
C TYR A 680 -21.42 -19.08 8.66
N TYR A 681 -21.62 -18.37 9.77
CA TYR A 681 -21.70 -16.90 9.79
C TYR A 681 -22.63 -16.34 8.70
N LEU A 682 -23.82 -16.92 8.57
CA LEU A 682 -24.73 -16.61 7.47
C LEU A 682 -25.30 -15.19 7.61
N LYS A 683 -25.22 -14.40 6.55
CA LYS A 683 -25.68 -12.99 6.48
C LYS A 683 -26.31 -12.67 5.12
N ASP A 684 -26.83 -11.44 4.97
CA ASP A 684 -27.36 -10.97 3.70
C ASP A 684 -26.33 -10.97 2.58
N GLY A 685 -26.78 -11.32 1.38
CA GLY A 685 -25.94 -11.37 0.18
C GLY A 685 -25.09 -12.64 0.07
N ASP A 686 -25.02 -13.46 1.12
CA ASP A 686 -24.29 -14.72 1.08
C ASP A 686 -24.83 -15.64 0.00
N THR A 687 -23.90 -16.30 -0.72
CA THR A 687 -24.25 -17.23 -1.80
C THR A 687 -24.46 -18.64 -1.24
N ILE A 688 -25.56 -19.27 -1.64
CA ILE A 688 -25.94 -20.63 -1.26
C ILE A 688 -26.15 -21.50 -2.49
N GLY A 689 -25.49 -22.65 -2.51
CA GLY A 689 -25.58 -23.66 -3.54
C GLY A 689 -26.63 -24.69 -3.14
N ILE A 690 -27.46 -25.09 -4.09
CA ILE A 690 -28.56 -26.04 -3.87
C ILE A 690 -28.37 -27.22 -4.81
N LYS A 691 -28.31 -28.43 -4.26
CA LYS A 691 -28.30 -29.68 -5.03
C LYS A 691 -29.65 -30.37 -4.96
N ASN A 692 -30.03 -31.00 -6.07
CA ASN A 692 -31.22 -31.83 -6.16
C ASN A 692 -30.84 -33.32 -6.13
N LEU A 693 -31.06 -33.96 -4.98
CA LEU A 693 -30.74 -35.37 -4.75
C LEU A 693 -31.63 -36.36 -5.52
N LEU A 694 -32.66 -35.88 -6.23
CA LEU A 694 -33.42 -36.73 -7.15
C LEU A 694 -32.68 -36.98 -8.46
N VAL A 695 -31.68 -36.15 -8.77
CA VAL A 695 -30.96 -36.19 -10.05
C VAL A 695 -29.51 -36.63 -9.86
N GLU A 696 -28.86 -36.19 -8.78
CA GLU A 696 -27.46 -36.50 -8.49
C GLU A 696 -27.20 -36.70 -6.99
N ASP A 697 -26.33 -37.67 -6.66
CA ASP A 697 -25.99 -38.08 -5.29
C ASP A 697 -24.48 -37.96 -5.04
N ASP A 698 -23.89 -36.87 -5.52
CA ASP A 698 -22.48 -36.54 -5.26
C ASP A 698 -22.38 -35.47 -4.16
N GLU A 699 -21.33 -35.57 -3.34
CA GLU A 699 -21.07 -34.70 -2.18
C GLU A 699 -20.34 -33.40 -2.58
N ASP A 700 -19.75 -33.31 -3.80
CA ASP A 700 -18.93 -32.17 -4.21
C ASP A 700 -19.74 -30.94 -4.68
N PHE A 701 -19.70 -29.85 -3.91
CA PHE A 701 -20.33 -28.56 -4.28
C PHE A 701 -19.44 -27.67 -5.13
N SER A 702 -18.17 -28.00 -5.28
CA SER A 702 -17.20 -27.13 -5.96
C SER A 702 -17.44 -27.04 -7.47
N THR A 703 -16.94 -25.96 -8.04
CA THR A 703 -16.91 -25.69 -9.47
C THR A 703 -15.50 -25.70 -9.99
N VAL A 704 -15.35 -25.79 -11.32
CA VAL A 704 -14.04 -25.66 -11.97
C VAL A 704 -13.37 -24.33 -11.65
N ALA A 705 -14.15 -23.24 -11.52
CA ALA A 705 -13.65 -21.92 -11.14
C ALA A 705 -13.12 -21.88 -9.69
N ASP A 706 -13.76 -22.62 -8.78
CA ASP A 706 -13.29 -22.70 -7.39
C ASP A 706 -11.93 -23.39 -7.29
N ASP A 707 -11.70 -24.44 -8.10
CA ASP A 707 -10.40 -25.12 -8.16
C ASP A 707 -9.29 -24.19 -8.68
N LEU A 708 -9.61 -23.32 -9.63
CA LEU A 708 -8.69 -22.30 -10.14
C LEU A 708 -8.38 -21.24 -9.07
N GLY A 709 -9.41 -20.74 -8.38
CA GLY A 709 -9.26 -19.76 -7.31
C GLY A 709 -8.46 -20.28 -6.12
N LYS A 710 -8.70 -21.52 -5.66
CA LYS A 710 -7.91 -22.14 -4.58
C LYS A 710 -6.43 -22.23 -4.91
N LYS A 711 -6.11 -22.64 -6.14
CA LYS A 711 -4.71 -22.72 -6.60
C LYS A 711 -4.03 -21.36 -6.59
N SER A 712 -4.73 -20.32 -7.03
CA SER A 712 -4.20 -18.95 -6.98
C SER A 712 -3.95 -18.49 -5.53
N GLN A 713 -4.86 -18.77 -4.61
CA GLN A 713 -4.71 -18.39 -3.20
C GLN A 713 -3.63 -19.20 -2.46
N GLU A 714 -3.48 -20.49 -2.77
CA GLU A 714 -2.41 -21.32 -2.24
C GLU A 714 -1.04 -20.86 -2.73
N ALA A 715 -0.91 -20.42 -3.99
CA ALA A 715 0.31 -19.82 -4.51
C ALA A 715 0.72 -18.55 -3.73
N LEU A 716 -0.24 -17.64 -3.47
CA LEU A 716 -0.03 -16.42 -2.67
C LEU A 716 0.33 -16.72 -1.20
N ARG A 717 -0.28 -17.76 -0.59
CA ARG A 717 0.02 -18.14 0.80
C ARG A 717 1.42 -18.73 0.96
N VAL A 718 1.88 -19.54 0.01
CA VAL A 718 3.23 -20.13 0.04
C VAL A 718 4.29 -19.03 -0.06
N GLN A 719 4.10 -18.02 -0.93
CA GLN A 719 4.96 -16.83 -0.99
C GLN A 719 5.02 -16.05 0.34
N SER A 720 3.89 -15.92 1.06
CA SER A 720 3.84 -15.21 2.36
C SER A 720 4.47 -15.99 3.53
N SER A 721 4.43 -17.32 3.50
CA SER A 721 4.95 -18.16 4.60
C SER A 721 6.46 -18.33 4.58
N ASP A 722 7.11 -18.10 3.43
CA ASP A 722 8.57 -18.16 3.31
C ASP A 722 9.25 -16.94 3.95
N LEU A 723 8.53 -15.85 4.22
CA LEU A 723 9.04 -14.68 4.96
C LEU A 723 9.03 -14.85 6.49
N SER A 724 8.33 -15.85 7.05
CA SER A 724 8.12 -15.95 8.51
C SER A 724 8.64 -17.25 9.15
N SER A 725 9.45 -18.06 8.45
CA SER A 725 9.94 -19.35 8.99
C SER A 725 11.45 -19.57 8.90
N HIS A 726 12.28 -18.53 9.05
CA HIS A 726 13.72 -18.71 9.25
C HIS A 726 14.10 -19.03 10.71
N ALA A 727 13.67 -20.19 11.21
CA ALA A 727 14.34 -20.86 12.32
C ALA A 727 13.96 -22.35 12.37
N ARG A 728 14.44 -23.16 11.43
CA ARG A 728 14.68 -24.60 11.66
C ARG A 728 15.66 -25.20 10.64
N THR A 729 16.49 -26.07 11.17
CA THR A 729 17.61 -26.82 10.58
C THR A 729 17.24 -27.64 9.33
N PRO A 730 18.22 -27.94 8.46
CA PRO A 730 17.98 -28.55 7.15
C PRO A 730 17.47 -29.99 7.28
N GLY A 731 16.26 -30.22 6.78
CA GLY A 731 15.67 -31.55 6.65
C GLY A 731 16.24 -32.31 5.44
N ARG A 732 16.50 -33.60 5.66
CA ARG A 732 17.06 -34.61 4.72
C ARG A 732 16.45 -34.59 3.30
N PRO A 733 17.22 -35.01 2.27
CA PRO A 733 16.70 -35.17 0.91
C PRO A 733 15.58 -36.22 0.86
N ARG A 734 14.49 -35.90 0.16
CA ARG A 734 13.41 -36.84 -0.17
C ARG A 734 13.96 -37.96 -1.06
N ALA A 735 13.56 -39.20 -0.76
CA ALA A 735 13.88 -40.38 -1.55
C ALA A 735 13.28 -40.28 -2.97
N PRO A 736 13.92 -40.90 -3.99
CA PRO A 736 13.43 -40.83 -5.36
C PRO A 736 12.06 -41.49 -5.49
N GLU A 737 11.21 -40.91 -6.33
CA GLU A 737 9.85 -41.37 -6.60
C GLU A 737 9.85 -42.86 -6.99
N ALA A 738 8.97 -43.62 -6.34
CA ALA A 738 8.80 -45.03 -6.65
C ALA A 738 8.29 -45.19 -8.09
N SER A 739 9.08 -45.86 -8.92
CA SER A 739 8.68 -46.25 -10.28
C SER A 739 7.39 -47.07 -10.23
N LEU A 740 6.32 -46.56 -10.83
CA LEU A 740 5.06 -47.28 -11.05
C LEU A 740 5.35 -48.55 -11.86
N SER A 741 5.39 -49.71 -11.19
CA SER A 741 5.46 -51.01 -11.85
C SER A 741 4.05 -51.61 -11.93
N ILE A 742 3.54 -51.72 -13.16
CA ILE A 742 2.24 -52.33 -13.43
C ILE A 742 2.49 -53.82 -13.70
N HIS A 743 1.89 -54.72 -12.91
CA HIS A 743 1.95 -56.16 -13.15
C HIS A 743 1.06 -56.54 -14.33
N VAL A 744 1.64 -56.55 -15.54
CA VAL A 744 0.93 -56.82 -16.81
C VAL A 744 0.73 -58.32 -17.08
N GLY A 745 0.77 -59.18 -16.06
CA GLY A 745 0.69 -60.65 -16.23
C GLY A 745 -0.58 -61.16 -16.93
N SER A 746 -1.62 -60.32 -16.99
CA SER A 746 -2.93 -60.65 -17.57
C SER A 746 -3.31 -59.79 -18.79
N PHE A 747 -2.42 -58.92 -19.28
CA PHE A 747 -2.73 -57.96 -20.34
C PHE A 747 -1.55 -57.84 -21.31
N ARG A 748 -1.81 -57.51 -22.58
CA ARG A 748 -0.78 -57.29 -23.62
C ARG A 748 -0.97 -55.95 -24.29
#